data_AF-A0A2A3H5I3-F1
#
_entry.id   AF-A0A2A3H5I3-F1
#
_cell.length_a   1.000
_cell.length_b   1.000
_cell.length_c   1.000
_cell.angle_alpha   90.00
_cell.angle_beta   90.00
_cell.angle_gamma   90.00
#
_symmetry.space_group_name_H-M   'P 1'
#
loop_
_entity.id
_entity.type
_entity.pdbx_description
1 polymer ?
#
loop_
_entity_poly.entity_id
_entity_poly.type
_entity_poly.pdbx_seq_one_letter_code
_entity_poly.pdbx_strand_id
1 'polypeptide(L)'
;MATDTQTSTSRASGASAVRRLLLDNGALTALIVLVIVMSALSGDFLTTDNLLNIGVQAAVTAILAFGVTFVIVSAGIDLSVGSVAALSATVLAWTATSQGVPVWIAVILAIATGIACGLVNGVLISYGKLPPFIATLAMLSVGRGLSLVISQGSPIPFPDSISHLGDTLGGWLPVPVLVMVVMGLITAVILGRTYIGRSMYAIGGNEEAARLSGLRVKKQKLAIYALSGLFAAAAGIVLASRLSSAQPQAAQGYELDAIAAVVIGGASLAGGTGKASGTLIGALILAVLRNGLNLLSVSAFWQQVVIGVVIALAVLLDTVRRKAGATPVAAGAGTPGGKGKQAATYVIAAVVAAAVVGAMSFLHTGSSSSTTQKVGLSLSTLNNPFFVQIKAGAQQEAKKLGADLTVTDAQNDASQQANQLQNFTSSGVGSIIVNPVDSDAAGPAVRSANKADIPVVGVDRGVNKADTAALVASDNVAGGKLGAQALAEKLGGKGKIVILQGLAGTSASRERGAGFAEGLKAYPGIQVVARQPADFDRTKGLDVMTNLLQAHPDIQGVFAENDEMALGAIKALGSKAGKSVSVIGFDGTPDGLKAVQAGTLYASVAQQPKELGRIAVENALKAAEGKKVEETVKVPVKVVTKENVAGFGG
;
A
#
# COMPACT_ATOMS: atom_id res chain seq x y z
N MET A 1 -19.18 28.95 -68.89
CA MET A 1 -18.43 29.58 -67.78
C MET A 1 -18.43 28.60 -66.63
N ALA A 2 -17.23 28.21 -66.18
CA ALA A 2 -16.96 27.00 -65.41
C ALA A 2 -17.39 27.07 -63.94
N THR A 3 -17.81 25.92 -63.41
CA THR A 3 -17.99 25.60 -62.00
C THR A 3 -16.64 25.24 -61.36
N ASP A 4 -16.07 26.13 -60.55
CA ASP A 4 -14.86 25.83 -59.77
C ASP A 4 -15.23 25.13 -58.46
N THR A 5 -14.95 23.83 -58.44
CA THR A 5 -14.98 22.98 -57.25
C THR A 5 -13.59 23.04 -56.62
N GLN A 6 -13.39 23.86 -55.57
CA GLN A 6 -12.15 23.79 -54.79
C GLN A 6 -12.22 22.65 -53.77
N THR A 7 -11.76 21.47 -54.19
CA THR A 7 -11.25 20.43 -53.29
C THR A 7 -9.93 20.92 -52.68
N SER A 8 -9.96 21.48 -51.46
CA SER A 8 -8.74 21.70 -50.69
C SER A 8 -8.35 20.42 -49.94
N THR A 9 -7.52 19.61 -50.58
CA THR A 9 -6.73 18.57 -49.90
C THR A 9 -5.62 19.25 -49.10
N SER A 10 -5.93 19.73 -47.90
CA SER A 10 -4.91 20.11 -46.92
C SER A 10 -4.33 18.84 -46.29
N ARG A 11 -3.16 18.42 -46.77
CA ARG A 11 -2.28 17.49 -46.05
C ARG A 11 -1.87 18.18 -44.74
N ALA A 12 -2.51 17.80 -43.64
CA ALA A 12 -2.12 18.25 -42.31
C ALA A 12 -0.66 17.82 -42.06
N SER A 13 0.24 18.79 -41.88
CA SER A 13 1.60 18.53 -41.44
C SER A 13 1.56 17.88 -40.05
N GLY A 14 2.35 16.83 -39.82
CA GLY A 14 2.34 16.08 -38.55
C GLY A 14 2.54 16.95 -37.31
N ALA A 15 3.28 18.07 -37.44
CA ALA A 15 3.45 19.06 -36.38
C ALA A 15 2.14 19.78 -35.98
N SER A 16 1.20 20.00 -36.91
CA SER A 16 -0.10 20.62 -36.62
C SER A 16 -1.06 19.66 -35.91
N ALA A 17 -0.96 18.35 -36.19
CA ALA A 17 -1.78 17.31 -35.57
C ALA A 17 -1.33 17.02 -34.12
N VAL A 18 -0.01 16.92 -33.89
CA VAL A 18 0.57 16.74 -32.54
C VAL A 18 0.25 17.94 -31.66
N ARG A 19 0.42 19.17 -32.18
CA ARG A 19 0.08 20.40 -31.45
C ARG A 19 -1.40 20.45 -31.05
N ARG A 20 -2.29 20.02 -31.94
CA ARG A 20 -3.74 19.99 -31.69
C ARG A 20 -4.11 18.92 -30.66
N LEU A 21 -3.54 17.71 -30.76
CA LEU A 21 -3.75 16.62 -29.80
C LEU A 21 -3.32 16.98 -28.37
N LEU A 22 -2.17 17.66 -28.22
CA LEU A 22 -1.65 18.11 -26.93
C LEU A 22 -2.51 19.24 -26.32
N LEU A 23 -2.82 20.27 -27.11
CA LEU A 23 -3.58 21.44 -26.64
C LEU A 23 -5.05 21.13 -26.33
N ASP A 24 -5.62 20.09 -26.95
CA ASP A 24 -7.02 19.67 -26.72
C ASP A 24 -7.18 18.71 -25.53
N ASN A 25 -6.09 18.14 -24.99
CA ASN A 25 -6.10 17.18 -23.89
C ASN A 25 -5.23 17.63 -22.71
N GLY A 26 -5.81 18.45 -21.83
CA GLY A 26 -5.08 19.07 -20.70
C GLY A 26 -4.43 18.07 -19.74
N ALA A 27 -5.06 16.92 -19.50
CA ALA A 27 -4.48 15.86 -18.68
C ALA A 27 -3.23 15.24 -19.33
N LEU A 28 -3.27 15.00 -20.65
CA LEU A 28 -2.11 14.45 -21.37
C LEU A 28 -0.93 15.43 -21.36
N THR A 29 -1.21 16.73 -21.52
CA THR A 29 -0.18 17.77 -21.41
C THR A 29 0.43 17.81 -20.01
N ALA A 30 -0.39 17.73 -18.95
CA ALA A 30 0.11 17.68 -17.57
C ALA A 30 1.01 16.46 -17.33
N LEU A 31 0.63 15.29 -17.84
CA LEU A 31 1.44 14.07 -17.76
C LEU A 31 2.80 14.25 -18.46
N ILE A 32 2.82 14.80 -19.66
CA ILE A 32 4.07 15.02 -20.42
C ILE A 32 4.99 16.00 -19.69
N VAL A 33 4.45 17.11 -19.19
CA VAL A 33 5.26 18.06 -18.41
C VAL A 33 5.81 17.40 -17.16
N LEU A 34 4.99 16.63 -16.44
CA LEU A 34 5.43 15.90 -15.27
C LEU A 34 6.57 14.92 -15.61
N VAL A 35 6.45 14.15 -16.69
CA VAL A 35 7.50 13.25 -17.17
C VAL A 35 8.79 14.02 -17.48
N ILE A 36 8.71 15.15 -18.17
CA ILE A 36 9.89 15.99 -18.50
C ILE A 36 10.55 16.49 -17.21
N VAL A 37 9.77 17.01 -16.26
CA VAL A 37 10.29 17.51 -14.99
C VAL A 37 10.96 16.38 -14.21
N MET A 38 10.32 15.22 -14.06
CA MET A 38 10.92 14.08 -13.35
C MET A 38 12.20 13.59 -14.03
N SER A 39 12.23 13.57 -15.36
CA SER A 39 13.42 13.19 -16.14
C SER A 39 14.58 14.17 -15.96
N ALA A 40 14.28 15.46 -15.79
CA ALA A 40 15.30 16.46 -15.53
C ALA A 40 15.83 16.40 -14.09
N LEU A 41 15.04 15.87 -13.15
CA LEU A 41 15.41 15.80 -11.73
C LEU A 41 16.09 14.48 -11.34
N SER A 42 15.87 13.41 -12.10
CA SER A 42 16.47 12.10 -11.84
C SER A 42 16.97 11.48 -13.14
N GLY A 43 18.26 11.16 -13.19
CA GLY A 43 18.88 10.47 -14.33
C GLY A 43 18.33 9.07 -14.58
N ASP A 44 17.76 8.44 -13.55
CA ASP A 44 17.25 7.07 -13.62
C ASP A 44 15.76 7.01 -14.03
N PHE A 45 15.08 8.16 -14.13
CA PHE A 45 13.63 8.20 -14.32
C PHE A 45 13.17 7.57 -15.65
N LEU A 46 13.92 7.78 -16.74
CA LEU A 46 13.58 7.26 -18.07
C LEU A 46 14.14 5.85 -18.34
N THR A 47 14.71 5.19 -17.34
CA THR A 47 15.15 3.80 -17.46
C THR A 47 13.95 2.89 -17.77
N THR A 48 14.21 1.83 -18.54
CA THR A 48 13.14 0.88 -18.93
C THR A 48 12.50 0.24 -17.70
N ASP A 49 13.30 -0.12 -16.70
CA ASP A 49 12.83 -0.70 -15.44
C ASP A 49 11.94 0.26 -14.67
N ASN A 50 12.32 1.54 -14.57
CA ASN A 50 11.50 2.53 -13.91
C ASN A 50 10.18 2.79 -14.64
N LEU A 51 10.19 2.87 -15.98
CA LEU A 51 8.96 3.05 -16.77
C LEU A 51 8.00 1.85 -16.64
N LEU A 52 8.53 0.62 -16.64
CA LEU A 52 7.73 -0.59 -16.39
C LEU A 52 7.16 -0.59 -14.97
N ASN A 53 7.97 -0.19 -13.97
CA ASN A 53 7.54 -0.06 -12.58
C ASN A 53 6.43 0.99 -12.41
N ILE A 54 6.54 2.16 -13.06
CA ILE A 54 5.45 3.16 -13.11
C ILE A 54 4.18 2.53 -13.69
N GLY A 55 4.30 1.74 -14.76
CA GLY A 55 3.17 1.01 -15.35
C GLY A 55 2.51 0.04 -14.37
N VAL A 56 3.30 -0.73 -13.62
CA VAL A 56 2.81 -1.66 -12.59
C VAL A 56 2.13 -0.93 -11.45
N GLN A 57 2.71 0.19 -10.98
CA GLN A 57 2.12 1.04 -9.94
C GLN A 57 0.81 1.68 -10.40
N ALA A 58 0.73 2.09 -11.66
CA ALA A 58 -0.49 2.64 -12.25
C ALA A 58 -1.59 1.58 -12.42
N ALA A 59 -1.23 0.32 -12.67
CA ALA A 59 -2.17 -0.73 -13.05
C ALA A 59 -3.32 -0.94 -12.05
N VAL A 60 -3.02 -1.13 -10.77
CA VAL A 60 -4.05 -1.40 -9.75
C VAL A 60 -5.00 -0.21 -9.62
N THR A 61 -4.46 1.00 -9.49
CA THR A 61 -5.25 2.22 -9.38
C THR A 61 -6.04 2.51 -10.65
N ALA A 62 -5.47 2.28 -11.84
CA ALA A 62 -6.15 2.48 -13.11
C ALA A 62 -7.33 1.50 -13.29
N ILE A 63 -7.15 0.22 -12.94
CA ILE A 63 -8.24 -0.77 -12.98
C ILE A 63 -9.38 -0.35 -12.05
N LEU A 64 -9.09 0.06 -10.81
CA LEU A 64 -10.11 0.60 -9.90
C LEU A 64 -10.79 1.85 -10.49
N ALA A 65 -9.98 2.79 -11.00
CA ALA A 65 -10.44 4.03 -11.57
C ALA A 65 -11.35 3.81 -12.80
N PHE A 66 -11.10 2.79 -13.62
CA PHE A 66 -11.99 2.43 -14.73
C PHE A 66 -13.38 2.00 -14.23
N GLY A 67 -13.44 1.19 -13.17
CA GLY A 67 -14.71 0.83 -12.52
C GLY A 67 -15.43 2.06 -11.95
N VAL A 68 -14.70 2.91 -11.24
CA VAL A 68 -15.21 4.18 -10.69
C VAL A 68 -15.65 5.14 -11.79
N THR A 69 -15.06 5.07 -13.00
CA THR A 69 -15.47 5.92 -14.14
C THR A 69 -16.93 5.65 -14.52
N PHE A 70 -17.38 4.39 -14.52
CA PHE A 70 -18.78 4.06 -14.79
C PHE A 70 -19.73 4.72 -13.79
N VAL A 71 -19.34 4.65 -12.51
CA VAL A 71 -20.12 5.20 -11.40
C VAL A 71 -20.18 6.74 -11.49
N ILE A 72 -19.04 7.40 -11.66
CA ILE A 72 -18.93 8.86 -11.75
C ILE A 72 -19.67 9.40 -12.97
N VAL A 73 -19.54 8.76 -14.15
CA VAL A 73 -20.26 9.17 -15.37
C VAL A 73 -21.77 9.14 -15.15
N SER A 74 -22.28 8.24 -14.31
CA SER A 74 -23.69 8.15 -13.95
C SER A 74 -24.13 9.05 -12.78
N ALA A 75 -23.29 10.00 -12.34
CA ALA A 75 -23.48 10.86 -11.16
C ALA A 75 -23.56 10.10 -9.82
N GLY A 76 -22.95 8.91 -9.75
CA GLY A 76 -22.80 8.14 -8.52
C GLY A 76 -21.44 8.35 -7.85
N ILE A 77 -21.29 7.78 -6.65
CA ILE A 77 -20.02 7.64 -5.93
C ILE A 77 -19.91 6.19 -5.46
N ASP A 78 -18.71 5.61 -5.51
CA ASP A 78 -18.40 4.30 -4.93
C ASP A 78 -17.10 4.35 -4.14
N LEU A 79 -17.22 4.43 -2.81
CA LEU A 79 -16.09 4.39 -1.89
C LEU A 79 -15.67 2.97 -1.50
N SER A 80 -16.45 1.95 -1.88
CA SER A 80 -16.18 0.59 -1.42
C SER A 80 -15.08 -0.12 -2.20
N VAL A 81 -14.66 0.43 -3.35
CA VAL A 81 -13.81 -0.27 -4.35
C VAL A 81 -12.50 -0.82 -3.77
N GLY A 82 -11.82 -0.11 -2.87
CA GLY A 82 -10.60 -0.58 -2.23
C GLY A 82 -10.86 -1.77 -1.28
N SER A 83 -11.87 -1.66 -0.43
CA SER A 83 -12.26 -2.75 0.48
C SER A 83 -12.80 -3.99 -0.24
N VAL A 84 -13.51 -3.81 -1.36
CA VAL A 84 -14.04 -4.90 -2.18
C VAL A 84 -12.91 -5.61 -2.93
N ALA A 85 -11.89 -4.87 -3.36
CA ALA A 85 -10.66 -5.45 -3.91
C ALA A 85 -9.95 -6.34 -2.88
N ALA A 86 -9.75 -5.83 -1.64
CA ALA A 86 -9.15 -6.60 -0.55
C ALA A 86 -9.96 -7.85 -0.18
N LEU A 87 -11.29 -7.72 -0.08
CA LEU A 87 -12.19 -8.85 0.19
C LEU A 87 -12.10 -9.90 -0.92
N SER A 88 -12.16 -9.48 -2.19
CA SER A 88 -12.10 -10.40 -3.34
C SER A 88 -10.75 -11.15 -3.38
N ALA A 89 -9.65 -10.45 -3.11
CA ALA A 89 -8.33 -11.06 -2.98
C ALA A 89 -8.25 -12.05 -1.80
N THR A 90 -8.86 -11.71 -0.67
CA THR A 90 -8.90 -12.58 0.52
C THR A 90 -9.72 -13.83 0.26
N VAL A 91 -10.88 -13.71 -0.39
CA VAL A 91 -11.69 -14.88 -0.81
C VAL A 91 -10.91 -15.77 -1.76
N LEU A 92 -10.20 -15.18 -2.74
CA LEU A 92 -9.33 -15.93 -3.64
C LEU A 92 -8.29 -16.76 -2.86
N ALA A 93 -7.51 -16.09 -2.02
CA ALA A 93 -6.42 -16.71 -1.27
C ALA A 93 -6.93 -17.79 -0.33
N TRP A 94 -7.97 -17.48 0.45
CA TRP A 94 -8.57 -18.39 1.42
C TRP A 94 -9.16 -19.65 0.74
N THR A 95 -9.89 -19.49 -0.36
CA THR A 95 -10.45 -20.65 -1.07
C THR A 95 -9.37 -21.50 -1.74
N ALA A 96 -8.36 -20.86 -2.35
CA ALA A 96 -7.27 -21.56 -3.03
C ALA A 96 -6.31 -22.27 -2.07
N THR A 97 -6.05 -21.70 -0.89
CA THR A 97 -5.06 -22.24 0.07
C THR A 97 -5.68 -23.02 1.21
N SER A 98 -6.68 -22.47 1.90
CA SER A 98 -7.27 -23.09 3.09
C SER A 98 -8.29 -24.17 2.74
N GLN A 99 -9.04 -23.99 1.64
CA GLN A 99 -10.09 -24.93 1.20
C GLN A 99 -9.63 -25.88 0.08
N GLY A 100 -8.43 -25.68 -0.46
CA GLY A 100 -7.88 -26.52 -1.54
C GLY A 100 -8.67 -26.46 -2.86
N VAL A 101 -9.48 -25.41 -3.06
CA VAL A 101 -10.29 -25.24 -4.26
C VAL A 101 -9.37 -24.93 -5.46
N PRO A 102 -9.59 -25.54 -6.65
CA PRO A 102 -8.82 -25.22 -7.85
C PRO A 102 -8.79 -23.71 -8.14
N VAL A 103 -7.62 -23.19 -8.48
CA VAL A 103 -7.36 -21.75 -8.70
C VAL A 103 -8.38 -21.08 -9.60
N TRP A 104 -8.75 -21.71 -10.72
CA TRP A 104 -9.68 -21.10 -11.66
C TRP A 104 -11.09 -20.92 -11.05
N ILE A 105 -11.52 -21.83 -10.17
CA ILE A 105 -12.76 -21.69 -9.39
C ILE A 105 -12.59 -20.58 -8.36
N ALA A 106 -11.47 -20.53 -7.65
CA ALA A 106 -11.18 -19.45 -6.71
C ALA A 106 -11.24 -18.06 -7.37
N VAL A 107 -10.70 -17.92 -8.59
CA VAL A 107 -10.79 -16.68 -9.39
C VAL A 107 -12.24 -16.31 -9.69
N ILE A 108 -13.07 -17.29 -10.09
CA ILE A 108 -14.51 -17.06 -10.33
C ILE A 108 -15.20 -16.61 -9.05
N LEU A 109 -14.90 -17.23 -7.90
CA LEU A 109 -15.47 -16.84 -6.60
C LEU A 109 -15.05 -15.44 -6.18
N ALA A 110 -13.79 -15.05 -6.41
CA ALA A 110 -13.30 -13.71 -6.15
C ALA A 110 -14.02 -12.66 -7.01
N ILE A 111 -14.17 -12.92 -8.31
CA ILE A 111 -14.91 -12.05 -9.23
C ILE A 111 -16.39 -11.96 -8.82
N ALA A 112 -17.01 -13.10 -8.51
CA ALA A 112 -18.40 -13.16 -8.05
C ALA A 112 -18.60 -12.37 -6.75
N THR A 113 -17.63 -12.41 -5.83
CA THR A 113 -17.65 -11.62 -4.59
C THR A 113 -17.69 -10.13 -4.90
N GLY A 114 -16.80 -9.63 -5.77
CA GLY A 114 -16.82 -8.22 -6.17
C GLY A 114 -18.12 -7.80 -6.84
N ILE A 115 -18.63 -8.60 -7.78
CA ILE A 115 -19.92 -8.35 -8.44
C ILE A 115 -21.06 -8.34 -7.40
N ALA A 116 -21.07 -9.26 -6.44
CA ALA A 116 -22.08 -9.33 -5.39
C ALA A 116 -22.07 -8.07 -4.52
N CYS A 117 -20.90 -7.61 -4.05
CA CYS A 117 -20.77 -6.36 -3.30
C CYS A 117 -21.29 -5.16 -4.12
N GLY A 118 -20.92 -5.09 -5.41
CA GLY A 118 -21.42 -4.07 -6.32
C GLY A 118 -22.93 -4.11 -6.51
N LEU A 119 -23.51 -5.31 -6.67
CA LEU A 119 -24.96 -5.48 -6.76
C LEU A 119 -25.67 -5.05 -5.48
N VAL A 120 -25.13 -5.37 -4.30
CA VAL A 120 -25.69 -4.90 -3.02
C VAL A 120 -25.71 -3.38 -2.97
N ASN A 121 -24.62 -2.71 -3.31
CA ASN A 121 -24.60 -1.24 -3.45
C ASN A 121 -25.67 -0.75 -4.42
N GLY A 122 -25.74 -1.35 -5.62
CA GLY A 122 -26.74 -1.00 -6.63
C GLY A 122 -28.18 -1.17 -6.16
N VAL A 123 -28.48 -2.22 -5.38
CA VAL A 123 -29.81 -2.47 -4.78
C VAL A 123 -30.14 -1.41 -3.75
N LEU A 124 -29.24 -1.15 -2.79
CA LEU A 124 -29.43 -0.16 -1.73
C LEU A 124 -29.67 1.24 -2.33
N ILE A 125 -28.95 1.60 -3.38
CA ILE A 125 -29.07 2.90 -4.03
C ILE A 125 -30.36 2.98 -4.86
N SER A 126 -30.64 1.97 -5.69
CA SER A 126 -31.72 2.05 -6.70
C SER A 126 -33.10 1.72 -6.15
N TYR A 127 -33.18 0.80 -5.18
CA TYR A 127 -34.43 0.34 -4.59
C TYR A 127 -34.57 0.81 -3.15
N GLY A 128 -33.49 0.77 -2.37
CA GLY A 128 -33.46 1.31 -1.01
C GLY A 128 -33.49 2.84 -0.95
N LYS A 129 -33.20 3.52 -2.07
CA LYS A 129 -33.10 4.99 -2.16
C LYS A 129 -32.05 5.59 -1.20
N LEU A 130 -31.05 4.80 -0.81
CA LEU A 130 -29.92 5.32 -0.04
C LEU A 130 -29.07 6.24 -0.93
N PRO A 131 -28.56 7.37 -0.40
CA PRO A 131 -27.54 8.14 -1.09
C PRO A 131 -26.32 7.26 -1.43
N PRO A 132 -25.75 7.36 -2.65
CA PRO A 132 -24.61 6.53 -3.08
C PRO A 132 -23.42 6.49 -2.13
N PHE A 133 -23.07 7.66 -1.57
CA PHE A 133 -21.99 7.78 -0.59
C PHE A 133 -22.24 6.91 0.65
N ILE A 134 -23.46 6.90 1.20
CA ILE A 134 -23.80 6.15 2.41
C ILE A 134 -23.79 4.65 2.13
N ALA A 135 -24.41 4.21 1.04
CA ALA A 135 -24.45 2.78 0.69
C ALA A 135 -23.03 2.21 0.49
N THR A 136 -22.18 2.95 -0.22
CA THR A 136 -20.81 2.49 -0.51
C THR A 136 -19.86 2.65 0.67
N LEU A 137 -20.07 3.63 1.56
CA LEU A 137 -19.35 3.71 2.84
C LEU A 137 -19.72 2.53 3.75
N ALA A 138 -20.98 2.13 3.81
CA ALA A 138 -21.39 0.93 4.55
C ALA A 138 -20.73 -0.33 3.98
N MET A 139 -20.71 -0.48 2.65
CA MET A 139 -20.02 -1.58 1.98
C MET A 139 -18.50 -1.52 2.17
N LEU A 140 -17.90 -0.33 2.31
CA LEU A 140 -16.49 -0.18 2.69
C LEU A 140 -16.21 -0.88 4.01
N SER A 141 -17.00 -0.57 5.04
CA SER A 141 -16.87 -1.19 6.37
C SER A 141 -17.13 -2.69 6.34
N VAL A 142 -18.17 -3.14 5.63
CA VAL A 142 -18.49 -4.57 5.51
C VAL A 142 -17.39 -5.32 4.76
N GLY A 143 -16.91 -4.79 3.63
CA GLY A 143 -15.84 -5.39 2.83
C GLY A 143 -14.56 -5.56 3.64
N ARG A 144 -14.13 -4.48 4.32
CA ARG A 144 -12.95 -4.50 5.18
C ARG A 144 -13.12 -5.45 6.37
N GLY A 145 -14.27 -5.43 7.03
CA GLY A 145 -14.59 -6.31 8.15
C GLY A 145 -14.60 -7.80 7.77
N LEU A 146 -15.28 -8.15 6.67
CA LEU A 146 -15.30 -9.52 6.15
C LEU A 146 -13.92 -10.00 5.74
N SER A 147 -13.10 -9.13 5.14
CA SER A 147 -11.71 -9.45 4.82
C SER A 147 -10.93 -9.87 6.07
N LEU A 148 -11.06 -9.10 7.17
CA LEU A 148 -10.44 -9.40 8.45
C LEU A 148 -10.97 -10.69 9.09
N VAL A 149 -12.29 -10.93 9.01
CA VAL A 149 -12.92 -12.14 9.57
C VAL A 149 -12.45 -13.39 8.85
N ILE A 150 -12.43 -13.37 7.51
CA ILE A 150 -11.99 -14.52 6.71
C ILE A 150 -10.50 -14.80 6.94
N SER A 151 -9.70 -13.74 7.02
CA SER A 151 -8.25 -13.85 7.17
C SER A 151 -7.79 -14.03 8.62
N GLN A 152 -8.69 -13.97 9.60
CA GLN A 152 -8.38 -13.92 11.03
C GLN A 152 -7.34 -12.83 11.36
N GLY A 153 -7.49 -11.66 10.71
CA GLY A 153 -6.58 -10.53 10.84
C GLY A 153 -5.20 -10.70 10.19
N SER A 154 -4.89 -11.88 9.64
CA SER A 154 -3.57 -12.24 9.13
C SER A 154 -3.51 -12.23 7.60
N PRO A 155 -2.36 -11.91 6.97
CA PRO A 155 -2.18 -12.14 5.54
C PRO A 155 -2.32 -13.63 5.17
N ILE A 156 -2.91 -13.93 4.01
CA ILE A 156 -3.03 -15.29 3.48
C ILE A 156 -2.09 -15.44 2.28
N PRO A 157 -1.07 -16.31 2.32
CA PRO A 157 -0.14 -16.47 1.21
C PRO A 157 -0.85 -16.97 -0.04
N PHE A 158 -0.35 -16.62 -1.23
CA PHE A 158 -0.86 -17.17 -2.48
C PHE A 158 -0.18 -18.50 -2.81
N PRO A 159 -0.91 -19.45 -3.43
CA PRO A 159 -0.29 -20.61 -4.05
C PRO A 159 0.56 -20.17 -5.25
N ASP A 160 1.68 -20.86 -5.49
CA ASP A 160 2.66 -20.47 -6.52
C ASP A 160 2.05 -20.47 -7.95
N SER A 161 1.01 -21.27 -8.18
CA SER A 161 0.25 -21.26 -9.44
C SER A 161 -0.45 -19.93 -9.75
N ILE A 162 -0.70 -19.08 -8.73
CA ILE A 162 -1.34 -17.76 -8.89
C ILE A 162 -0.30 -16.64 -8.89
N SER A 163 0.85 -16.81 -8.23
CA SER A 163 1.89 -15.76 -8.21
C SER A 163 2.39 -15.40 -9.62
N HIS A 164 2.29 -16.31 -10.59
CA HIS A 164 2.60 -16.03 -12.00
C HIS A 164 1.69 -14.98 -12.66
N LEU A 165 0.49 -14.73 -12.15
CA LEU A 165 -0.34 -13.60 -12.60
C LEU A 165 0.21 -12.25 -12.13
N GLY A 166 1.09 -12.24 -11.13
CA GLY A 166 1.84 -11.06 -10.69
C GLY A 166 3.18 -10.86 -11.39
N ASP A 167 3.66 -11.86 -12.13
CA ASP A 167 4.97 -11.88 -12.79
C ASP A 167 4.96 -11.15 -14.15
N THR A 168 6.08 -11.23 -14.88
CA THR A 168 6.24 -10.70 -16.24
C THR A 168 6.01 -11.79 -17.29
N LEU A 169 5.17 -11.49 -18.28
CA LEU A 169 4.99 -12.32 -19.47
C LEU A 169 6.20 -12.18 -20.38
N GLY A 170 6.82 -13.29 -20.76
CA GLY A 170 7.98 -13.33 -21.67
C GLY A 170 9.24 -12.65 -21.11
N GLY A 171 9.29 -12.39 -19.79
CA GLY A 171 10.43 -11.77 -19.11
C GLY A 171 10.46 -10.24 -19.12
N TRP A 172 9.66 -9.56 -19.95
CA TRP A 172 9.73 -8.10 -20.12
C TRP A 172 8.41 -7.35 -19.93
N LEU A 173 7.24 -8.00 -20.07
CA LEU A 173 5.95 -7.33 -19.98
C LEU A 173 5.21 -7.69 -18.69
N PRO A 174 5.06 -6.76 -17.71
CA PRO A 174 4.33 -7.05 -16.49
C PRO A 174 2.86 -7.40 -16.74
N VAL A 175 2.39 -8.55 -16.24
CA VAL A 175 0.99 -8.96 -16.34
C VAL A 175 0.01 -7.91 -15.77
N PRO A 176 0.31 -7.20 -14.65
CA PRO A 176 -0.54 -6.10 -14.19
C PRO A 176 -0.82 -5.04 -15.25
N VAL A 177 0.17 -4.68 -16.07
CA VAL A 177 0.04 -3.68 -17.14
C VAL A 177 -0.87 -4.23 -18.26
N LEU A 178 -0.73 -5.50 -18.62
CA LEU A 178 -1.59 -6.14 -19.61
C LEU A 178 -3.05 -6.17 -19.15
N VAL A 179 -3.31 -6.55 -17.90
CA VAL A 179 -4.66 -6.54 -17.32
C VAL A 179 -5.22 -5.11 -17.32
N MET A 180 -4.42 -4.11 -16.94
CA MET A 180 -4.82 -2.70 -17.01
C MET A 180 -5.24 -2.30 -18.44
N VAL A 181 -4.46 -2.66 -19.47
CA VAL A 181 -4.79 -2.34 -20.87
C VAL A 181 -6.09 -3.02 -21.29
N VAL A 182 -6.27 -4.31 -20.99
CA VAL A 182 -7.48 -5.05 -21.32
C VAL A 182 -8.71 -4.42 -20.63
N MET A 183 -8.63 -4.13 -19.34
CA MET A 183 -9.71 -3.51 -18.58
C MET A 183 -10.02 -2.09 -19.08
N GLY A 184 -8.99 -1.33 -19.49
CA GLY A 184 -9.14 -0.03 -20.12
C GLY A 184 -9.86 -0.10 -21.47
N LEU A 185 -9.53 -1.08 -22.31
CA LEU A 185 -10.20 -1.34 -23.58
C LEU A 185 -11.68 -1.75 -23.38
N ILE A 186 -11.95 -2.65 -22.41
CA ILE A 186 -13.31 -3.03 -22.02
C ILE A 186 -14.09 -1.78 -21.61
N THR A 187 -13.50 -0.90 -20.80
CA THR A 187 -14.12 0.35 -20.35
C THR A 187 -14.41 1.28 -21.52
N ALA A 188 -13.47 1.44 -22.44
CA ALA A 188 -13.65 2.26 -23.63
C ALA A 188 -14.79 1.74 -24.53
N VAL A 189 -14.88 0.43 -24.71
CA VAL A 189 -15.96 -0.21 -25.48
C VAL A 189 -17.30 -0.04 -24.77
N ILE A 190 -17.38 -0.30 -23.46
CA ILE A 190 -18.61 -0.14 -22.69
C ILE A 190 -19.11 1.30 -22.79
N LEU A 191 -18.26 2.29 -22.49
CA LEU A 191 -18.65 3.70 -22.51
C LEU A 191 -18.99 4.20 -23.93
N GLY A 192 -18.17 3.86 -24.94
CA GLY A 192 -18.26 4.44 -26.27
C GLY A 192 -19.18 3.71 -27.26
N ARG A 193 -19.40 2.41 -27.06
CA ARG A 193 -20.05 1.54 -28.07
C ARG A 193 -21.29 0.81 -27.57
N THR A 194 -21.54 0.73 -26.27
CA THR A 194 -22.69 -0.04 -25.74
C THR A 194 -23.89 0.81 -25.34
N TYR A 195 -25.06 0.17 -25.25
CA TYR A 195 -26.28 0.79 -24.72
C TYR A 195 -26.15 1.19 -23.24
N ILE A 196 -25.45 0.36 -22.45
CA ILE A 196 -25.19 0.62 -21.03
C ILE A 196 -24.40 1.92 -20.87
N GLY A 197 -23.34 2.12 -21.68
CA GLY A 197 -22.55 3.35 -21.68
C GLY A 197 -23.37 4.60 -21.99
N ARG A 198 -24.16 4.59 -23.07
CA ARG A 198 -25.07 5.70 -23.41
C ARG A 198 -26.06 6.01 -22.30
N SER A 199 -26.58 4.96 -21.65
CA SER A 199 -27.49 5.10 -20.50
C SER A 199 -26.80 5.75 -19.30
N MET A 200 -25.53 5.42 -19.02
CA MET A 200 -24.74 6.06 -17.96
C MET A 200 -24.64 7.57 -18.17
N TYR A 201 -24.27 8.01 -19.38
CA TYR A 201 -24.16 9.44 -19.70
C TYR A 201 -25.51 10.16 -19.60
N ALA A 202 -26.60 9.54 -20.07
CA ALA A 202 -27.94 10.11 -19.98
C ALA A 202 -28.40 10.27 -18.52
N ILE A 203 -28.18 9.23 -17.69
CA ILE A 203 -28.50 9.27 -16.25
C ILE A 203 -27.68 10.36 -15.55
N GLY A 204 -26.38 10.46 -15.82
CA GLY A 204 -25.53 11.47 -15.21
C GLY A 204 -25.80 12.90 -15.66
N GLY A 205 -26.34 13.10 -16.87
CA GLY A 205 -26.77 14.41 -17.34
C GLY A 205 -28.04 14.89 -16.64
N ASN A 206 -29.06 14.03 -16.58
CA ASN A 206 -30.27 14.25 -15.81
C ASN A 206 -31.04 12.94 -15.62
N GLU A 207 -31.01 12.40 -14.39
CA GLU A 207 -31.63 11.12 -14.05
C GLU A 207 -33.15 11.11 -14.28
N GLU A 208 -33.82 12.23 -13.99
CA GLU A 208 -35.26 12.37 -14.15
C GLU A 208 -35.65 12.38 -15.62
N ALA A 209 -34.94 13.14 -16.44
CA ALA A 209 -35.15 13.17 -17.89
C ALA A 209 -34.86 11.80 -18.55
N ALA A 210 -33.81 11.12 -18.09
CA ALA A 210 -33.49 9.76 -18.52
C ALA A 210 -34.63 8.78 -18.23
N ARG A 211 -35.23 8.86 -17.04
CA ARG A 211 -36.39 8.03 -16.64
C ARG A 211 -37.62 8.34 -17.51
N LEU A 212 -37.94 9.62 -17.70
CA LEU A 212 -39.07 10.05 -18.53
C LEU A 212 -38.88 9.68 -20.01
N SER A 213 -37.62 9.57 -20.46
CA SER A 213 -37.25 9.10 -21.80
C SER A 213 -37.27 7.56 -21.94
N GLY A 214 -37.80 6.84 -20.94
CA GLY A 214 -37.99 5.38 -20.99
C GLY A 214 -36.79 4.54 -20.55
N LEU A 215 -35.70 5.14 -20.06
CA LEU A 215 -34.58 4.36 -19.52
C LEU A 215 -34.96 3.72 -18.18
N ARG A 216 -34.68 2.42 -18.06
CA ARG A 216 -34.86 1.68 -16.80
C ARG A 216 -33.72 2.00 -15.83
N VAL A 217 -33.69 3.24 -15.32
CA VAL A 217 -32.60 3.79 -14.49
C VAL A 217 -32.17 2.85 -13.37
N LYS A 218 -33.12 2.25 -12.64
CA LYS A 218 -32.82 1.30 -11.55
C LYS A 218 -32.02 0.08 -12.01
N LYS A 219 -32.36 -0.50 -13.16
CA LYS A 219 -31.63 -1.65 -13.73
C LYS A 219 -30.26 -1.24 -14.24
N GLN A 220 -30.13 -0.03 -14.78
CA GLN A 220 -28.84 0.50 -15.22
C GLN A 220 -27.91 0.74 -14.04
N LYS A 221 -28.39 1.36 -12.95
CA LYS A 221 -27.61 1.55 -11.71
C LYS A 221 -27.13 0.22 -11.13
N LEU A 222 -27.95 -0.83 -11.11
CA LEU A 222 -27.50 -2.18 -10.71
C LEU A 222 -26.30 -2.66 -11.55
N ALA A 223 -26.40 -2.55 -12.88
CA ALA A 223 -25.31 -2.95 -13.78
C ALA A 223 -24.05 -2.09 -13.58
N ILE A 224 -24.20 -0.78 -13.36
CA ILE A 224 -23.10 0.16 -13.11
C ILE A 224 -22.29 -0.25 -11.88
N TYR A 225 -22.95 -0.48 -10.74
CA TYR A 225 -22.26 -0.87 -9.51
C TYR A 225 -21.73 -2.31 -9.57
N ALA A 226 -22.40 -3.23 -10.28
CA ALA A 226 -21.86 -4.57 -10.55
C ALA A 226 -20.55 -4.51 -11.36
N LEU A 227 -20.47 -3.64 -12.37
CA LEU A 227 -19.24 -3.41 -13.13
C LEU A 227 -18.14 -2.79 -12.25
N SER A 228 -18.48 -1.84 -11.38
CA SER A 228 -17.54 -1.29 -10.39
C SER A 228 -16.95 -2.41 -9.50
N GLY A 229 -17.81 -3.29 -8.98
CA GLY A 229 -17.40 -4.45 -8.18
C GLY A 229 -16.55 -5.47 -8.95
N LEU A 230 -16.86 -5.73 -10.22
CA LEU A 230 -16.04 -6.57 -11.10
C LEU A 230 -14.62 -6.01 -11.26
N PHE A 231 -14.50 -4.71 -11.53
CA PHE A 231 -13.22 -4.04 -11.70
C PHE A 231 -12.45 -4.00 -10.36
N ALA A 232 -13.13 -3.82 -9.24
CA ALA A 232 -12.54 -3.94 -7.90
C ALA A 232 -11.98 -5.34 -7.64
N ALA A 233 -12.72 -6.41 -7.97
CA ALA A 233 -12.21 -7.77 -7.85
C ALA A 233 -10.98 -8.03 -8.73
N ALA A 234 -11.02 -7.58 -9.99
CA ALA A 234 -9.88 -7.71 -10.89
C ALA A 234 -8.64 -6.98 -10.37
N ALA A 235 -8.79 -5.75 -9.88
CA ALA A 235 -7.70 -5.00 -9.27
C ALA A 235 -7.15 -5.69 -8.00
N GLY A 236 -8.03 -6.24 -7.16
CA GLY A 236 -7.65 -7.00 -5.96
C GLY A 236 -6.85 -8.26 -6.29
N ILE A 237 -7.28 -9.02 -7.31
CA ILE A 237 -6.55 -10.19 -7.79
C ILE A 237 -5.16 -9.80 -8.31
N VAL A 238 -5.06 -8.74 -9.12
CA VAL A 238 -3.77 -8.23 -9.62
C VAL A 238 -2.86 -7.80 -8.48
N LEU A 239 -3.40 -7.05 -7.51
CA LEU A 239 -2.65 -6.57 -6.35
C LEU A 239 -2.10 -7.72 -5.51
N ALA A 240 -2.95 -8.68 -5.15
CA ALA A 240 -2.54 -9.79 -4.31
C ALA A 240 -1.63 -10.79 -5.04
N SER A 241 -1.80 -10.96 -6.36
CA SER A 241 -0.85 -11.74 -7.18
C SER A 241 0.53 -11.07 -7.22
N ARG A 242 0.56 -9.73 -7.39
CA ARG A 242 1.80 -8.94 -7.33
C ARG A 242 2.54 -9.09 -6.00
N LEU A 243 1.78 -9.18 -4.90
CA LEU A 243 2.33 -9.36 -3.56
C LEU A 243 2.47 -10.83 -3.16
N SER A 244 2.08 -11.80 -3.99
CA SER A 244 2.06 -13.23 -3.60
C SER A 244 1.35 -13.52 -2.26
N SER A 245 0.45 -12.64 -1.83
CA SER A 245 -0.21 -12.66 -0.53
C SER A 245 -1.47 -11.77 -0.56
N ALA A 246 -2.58 -12.27 -0.03
CA ALA A 246 -3.77 -11.45 0.25
C ALA A 246 -3.62 -10.78 1.61
N GLN A 247 -3.45 -9.47 1.58
CA GLN A 247 -3.47 -8.66 2.80
C GLN A 247 -4.88 -8.13 3.05
N PRO A 248 -5.50 -8.41 4.21
CA PRO A 248 -6.86 -7.98 4.50
C PRO A 248 -7.00 -6.45 4.62
N GLN A 249 -5.89 -5.74 4.84
CA GLN A 249 -5.85 -4.28 4.84
C GLN A 249 -5.39 -3.66 3.52
N ALA A 250 -5.13 -4.46 2.47
CA ALA A 250 -4.69 -3.96 1.17
C ALA A 250 -5.64 -2.92 0.55
N ALA A 251 -5.13 -2.14 -0.39
CA ALA A 251 -5.88 -1.13 -1.15
C ALA A 251 -6.61 -0.10 -0.26
N GLN A 252 -6.08 0.19 0.94
CA GLN A 252 -6.64 1.21 1.81
C GLN A 252 -6.39 2.61 1.21
N GLY A 253 -7.44 3.42 1.08
CA GLY A 253 -7.35 4.75 0.47
C GLY A 253 -7.30 4.73 -1.06
N TYR A 254 -7.22 3.55 -1.70
CA TYR A 254 -7.18 3.44 -3.15
C TYR A 254 -8.51 3.88 -3.79
N GLU A 255 -9.61 3.86 -3.04
CA GLU A 255 -10.88 4.46 -3.45
C GLU A 255 -10.76 5.97 -3.71
N LEU A 256 -9.99 6.70 -2.89
CA LEU A 256 -9.74 8.13 -3.08
C LEU A 256 -8.79 8.36 -4.26
N ASP A 257 -7.76 7.52 -4.40
CA ASP A 257 -6.84 7.56 -5.55
C ASP A 257 -7.56 7.29 -6.88
N ALA A 258 -8.49 6.33 -6.88
CA ALA A 258 -9.29 6.00 -8.06
C ALA A 258 -10.20 7.16 -8.46
N ILE A 259 -10.90 7.79 -7.49
CA ILE A 259 -11.71 8.98 -7.75
C ILE A 259 -10.83 10.14 -8.26
N ALA A 260 -9.68 10.36 -7.62
CA ALA A 260 -8.72 11.37 -8.03
C ALA A 260 -8.23 11.15 -9.47
N ALA A 261 -7.85 9.93 -9.84
CA ALA A 261 -7.44 9.58 -11.19
C ALA A 261 -8.53 9.89 -12.22
N VAL A 262 -9.79 9.55 -11.92
CA VAL A 262 -10.94 9.81 -12.79
C VAL A 262 -11.17 11.32 -12.96
N VAL A 263 -11.09 12.10 -11.88
CA VAL A 263 -11.31 13.55 -11.90
C VAL A 263 -10.16 14.31 -12.57
N ILE A 264 -8.91 13.97 -12.25
CA ILE A 264 -7.71 14.51 -12.94
C ILE A 264 -7.77 14.16 -14.44
N GLY A 265 -8.29 12.97 -14.77
CA GLY A 265 -8.57 12.52 -16.13
C GLY A 265 -9.68 13.28 -16.87
N GLY A 266 -10.39 14.19 -16.19
CA GLY A 266 -11.38 15.10 -16.78
C GLY A 266 -12.82 14.60 -16.73
N ALA A 267 -13.14 13.58 -15.93
CA ALA A 267 -14.53 13.22 -15.65
C ALA A 267 -15.14 14.16 -14.61
N SER A 268 -16.47 14.33 -14.67
CA SER A 268 -17.21 15.24 -13.78
C SER A 268 -17.87 14.45 -12.65
N LEU A 269 -17.63 14.87 -11.40
CA LEU A 269 -18.36 14.32 -10.23
C LEU A 269 -19.86 14.59 -10.28
N ALA A 270 -20.31 15.56 -11.07
CA ALA A 270 -21.74 15.81 -11.29
C ALA A 270 -22.36 14.84 -12.31
N GLY A 271 -21.57 13.99 -12.96
CA GLY A 271 -22.02 13.06 -14.00
C GLY A 271 -21.99 13.61 -15.42
N GLY A 272 -22.36 12.74 -16.36
CA GLY A 272 -22.53 13.06 -17.79
C GLY A 272 -21.24 13.27 -18.59
N THR A 273 -20.06 13.26 -17.95
CA THR A 273 -18.76 13.47 -18.62
C THR A 273 -17.69 12.55 -18.04
N GLY A 274 -16.91 11.92 -18.91
CA GLY A 274 -15.77 11.06 -18.56
C GLY A 274 -15.40 10.13 -19.72
N LYS A 275 -14.14 9.69 -19.79
CA LYS A 275 -13.64 8.76 -20.83
C LYS A 275 -12.58 7.84 -20.23
N ALA A 276 -12.55 6.59 -20.69
CA ALA A 276 -11.53 5.61 -20.29
C ALA A 276 -10.10 6.13 -20.50
N SER A 277 -9.82 6.78 -21.64
CA SER A 277 -8.50 7.35 -21.92
C SER A 277 -8.09 8.47 -20.95
N GLY A 278 -9.06 9.29 -20.51
CA GLY A 278 -8.81 10.33 -19.51
C GLY A 278 -8.46 9.72 -18.16
N THR A 279 -9.25 8.73 -17.73
CA THR A 279 -9.00 7.97 -16.50
C THR A 279 -7.61 7.33 -16.47
N LEU A 280 -7.18 6.71 -17.58
CA LEU A 280 -5.84 6.12 -17.69
C LEU A 280 -4.74 7.18 -17.51
N ILE A 281 -4.88 8.33 -18.18
CA ILE A 281 -3.92 9.44 -18.06
C ILE A 281 -3.88 9.96 -16.61
N GLY A 282 -5.03 10.12 -15.96
CA GLY A 282 -5.09 10.55 -14.56
C GLY A 282 -4.42 9.56 -13.61
N ALA A 283 -4.62 8.25 -13.81
CA ALA A 283 -3.94 7.22 -13.03
C ALA A 283 -2.41 7.23 -13.26
N LEU A 284 -1.96 7.44 -14.50
CA LEU A 284 -0.55 7.59 -14.84
C LEU A 284 0.08 8.84 -14.21
N ILE A 285 -0.63 9.96 -14.15
CA ILE A 285 -0.16 11.18 -13.47
C ILE A 285 0.13 10.88 -12.00
N LEU A 286 -0.79 10.21 -11.30
CA LEU A 286 -0.61 9.86 -9.89
C LEU A 286 0.54 8.86 -9.70
N ALA A 287 0.67 7.87 -10.58
CA ALA A 287 1.75 6.88 -10.53
C ALA A 287 3.13 7.51 -10.77
N VAL A 288 3.25 8.35 -11.81
CA VAL A 288 4.49 9.10 -12.09
C VAL A 288 4.85 10.01 -10.93
N LEU A 289 3.87 10.72 -10.35
CA LEU A 289 4.11 11.61 -9.23
C LEU A 289 4.63 10.84 -8.00
N ARG A 290 4.00 9.71 -7.65
CA ARG A 290 4.45 8.84 -6.55
C ARG A 290 5.83 8.27 -6.80
N ASN A 291 6.07 7.71 -7.98
CA ASN A 291 7.36 7.13 -8.33
C ASN A 291 8.47 8.20 -8.33
N GLY A 292 8.23 9.35 -8.95
CA GLY A 292 9.17 10.46 -8.98
C GLY A 292 9.50 11.03 -7.59
N LEU A 293 8.50 11.24 -6.74
CA LEU A 293 8.75 11.67 -5.35
C LEU A 293 9.52 10.63 -4.53
N ASN A 294 9.28 9.33 -4.77
CA ASN A 294 10.07 8.26 -4.15
C ASN A 294 11.52 8.25 -4.64
N LEU A 295 11.76 8.45 -5.94
CA LEU A 295 13.13 8.54 -6.51
C LEU A 295 13.90 9.75 -5.98
N LEU A 296 13.19 10.83 -5.65
CA LEU A 296 13.74 12.01 -4.98
C LEU A 296 13.84 11.85 -3.46
N SER A 297 13.62 10.65 -2.93
CA SER A 297 13.70 10.33 -1.50
C SER A 297 12.79 11.19 -0.61
N VAL A 298 11.67 11.68 -1.17
CA VAL A 298 10.67 12.45 -0.41
C VAL A 298 9.93 11.50 0.51
N SER A 299 9.84 11.84 1.80
CA SER A 299 9.12 11.00 2.77
C SER A 299 7.65 10.80 2.39
N ALA A 300 7.09 9.64 2.70
CA ALA A 300 5.69 9.30 2.38
C ALA A 300 4.67 10.31 2.95
N PHE A 301 4.95 10.90 4.13
CA PHE A 301 4.10 11.95 4.71
C PHE A 301 3.96 13.17 3.80
N TRP A 302 5.07 13.66 3.24
CA TRP A 302 5.05 14.77 2.28
C TRP A 302 4.43 14.38 0.94
N GLN A 303 4.60 13.13 0.51
CA GLN A 303 3.93 12.63 -0.70
C GLN A 303 2.40 12.73 -0.59
N GLN A 304 1.83 12.35 0.56
CA GLN A 304 0.38 12.47 0.82
C GLN A 304 -0.10 13.93 0.71
N VAL A 305 0.66 14.88 1.27
CA VAL A 305 0.36 16.32 1.18
C VAL A 305 0.37 16.77 -0.28
N VAL A 306 1.42 16.44 -1.03
CA VAL A 306 1.56 16.84 -2.44
C VAL A 306 0.42 16.27 -3.28
N ILE A 307 0.10 14.97 -3.12
CA ILE A 307 -1.00 14.32 -3.84
C ILE A 307 -2.33 14.99 -3.49
N GLY A 308 -2.61 15.24 -2.21
CA GLY A 308 -3.82 15.93 -1.77
C GLY A 308 -3.99 17.32 -2.38
N VAL A 309 -2.91 18.11 -2.43
CA VAL A 309 -2.90 19.43 -3.07
C VAL A 309 -3.16 19.32 -4.58
N VAL A 310 -2.51 18.38 -5.27
CA VAL A 310 -2.72 18.15 -6.72
C VAL A 310 -4.18 17.81 -7.01
N ILE A 311 -4.80 16.95 -6.20
CA ILE A 311 -6.21 16.57 -6.33
C ILE A 311 -7.12 17.78 -6.09
N ALA A 312 -6.91 18.52 -5.00
CA ALA A 312 -7.72 19.68 -4.66
C ALA A 312 -7.69 20.74 -5.78
N LEU A 313 -6.53 20.98 -6.36
CA LEU A 313 -6.37 21.92 -7.46
C LEU A 313 -7.01 21.44 -8.76
N ALA A 314 -6.91 20.14 -9.07
CA ALA A 314 -7.60 19.56 -10.22
C ALA A 314 -9.12 19.75 -10.11
N VAL A 315 -9.69 19.49 -8.94
CA VAL A 315 -11.12 19.69 -8.64
C VAL A 315 -11.52 21.17 -8.67
N LEU A 316 -10.70 22.06 -8.10
CA LEU A 316 -10.96 23.50 -8.08
C LEU A 316 -11.01 24.05 -9.51
N LEU A 317 -10.05 23.66 -10.36
CA LEU A 317 -10.02 24.07 -11.75
C LEU A 317 -11.23 23.56 -12.53
N ASP A 318 -11.67 22.33 -12.29
CA ASP A 318 -12.92 21.80 -12.89
C ASP A 318 -14.14 22.62 -12.45
N THR A 319 -14.22 23.00 -11.18
CA THR A 319 -15.33 23.79 -10.63
C THR A 319 -15.37 25.21 -11.22
N VAL A 320 -14.21 25.88 -11.33
CA VAL A 320 -14.10 27.21 -11.93
C VAL A 320 -14.45 27.18 -13.42
N ARG A 321 -13.99 26.16 -14.16
CA ARG A 321 -14.31 25.96 -15.59
C ARG A 321 -15.82 25.86 -15.82
N ARG A 322 -16.53 25.17 -14.94
CA ARG A 322 -17.99 25.02 -15.01
C ARG A 322 -18.72 26.34 -14.73
N LYS A 323 -18.29 27.08 -13.70
CA LYS A 323 -18.89 28.37 -13.33
C LYS A 323 -18.68 29.45 -14.41
N ALA A 324 -17.61 29.35 -15.19
CA ALA A 324 -17.31 30.23 -16.32
C ALA A 324 -18.12 29.93 -17.60
N GLY A 325 -19.12 29.05 -17.56
CA GLY A 325 -20.08 28.87 -18.66
C GLY A 325 -19.61 27.98 -19.82
N ALA A 326 -18.69 27.04 -19.58
CA ALA A 326 -18.40 26.00 -20.56
C ALA A 326 -19.53 24.95 -20.55
N THR A 327 -20.56 25.16 -21.38
CA THR A 327 -21.62 24.18 -21.67
C THR A 327 -21.00 22.82 -21.99
N PRO A 328 -21.52 21.68 -21.50
CA PRO A 328 -21.07 20.37 -21.92
C PRO A 328 -21.43 20.20 -23.40
N VAL A 329 -20.44 20.30 -24.29
CA VAL A 329 -20.66 19.98 -25.70
C VAL A 329 -20.82 18.47 -25.78
N ALA A 330 -22.04 18.04 -26.14
CA ALA A 330 -22.34 16.67 -26.51
C ALA A 330 -21.31 16.14 -27.51
N ALA A 331 -20.89 14.88 -27.32
CA ALA A 331 -19.86 14.26 -28.12
C ALA A 331 -20.20 14.31 -29.62
N GLY A 332 -19.41 15.06 -30.40
CA GLY A 332 -19.39 14.98 -31.86
C GLY A 332 -19.47 16.31 -32.60
N ALA A 333 -18.45 17.17 -32.48
CA ALA A 333 -18.04 18.12 -33.54
C ALA A 333 -16.78 18.85 -33.06
N GLY A 334 -15.73 18.87 -33.89
CA GLY A 334 -14.53 19.64 -33.62
C GLY A 334 -14.76 21.12 -33.90
N THR A 335 -14.53 21.98 -32.90
CA THR A 335 -14.50 23.45 -33.05
C THR A 335 -13.27 24.00 -32.32
N PRO A 336 -12.58 25.05 -32.83
CA PRO A 336 -11.20 25.34 -32.46
C PRO A 336 -11.02 26.11 -31.16
N GLY A 337 -9.92 25.80 -30.47
CA GLY A 337 -9.14 26.59 -29.51
C GLY A 337 -9.71 27.89 -28.94
N GLY A 338 -10.31 27.82 -27.74
CA GLY A 338 -10.52 28.98 -26.88
C GLY A 338 -9.36 29.17 -25.90
N LYS A 339 -8.75 30.36 -25.89
CA LYS A 339 -7.58 30.76 -25.05
C LYS A 339 -7.74 30.44 -23.55
N GLY A 340 -8.96 30.35 -23.02
CA GLY A 340 -9.23 29.98 -21.62
C GLY A 340 -8.92 28.52 -21.26
N LYS A 341 -8.94 27.58 -22.22
CA LYS A 341 -8.58 26.17 -21.98
C LYS A 341 -7.07 25.95 -21.88
N GLN A 342 -6.30 26.79 -22.57
CA GLN A 342 -4.83 26.70 -22.60
C GLN A 342 -4.23 27.21 -21.29
N ALA A 343 -4.70 28.35 -20.76
CA ALA A 343 -4.21 28.91 -19.49
C ALA A 343 -4.34 27.94 -18.29
N ALA A 344 -5.45 27.19 -18.20
CA ALA A 344 -5.68 26.24 -17.10
C ALA A 344 -4.78 24.99 -17.16
N THR A 345 -4.40 24.57 -18.37
CA THR A 345 -3.49 23.43 -18.59
C THR A 345 -2.07 23.78 -18.15
N TYR A 346 -1.62 25.01 -18.40
CA TYR A 346 -0.34 25.51 -17.91
C TYR A 346 -0.31 25.68 -16.39
N VAL A 347 -1.45 25.92 -15.73
CA VAL A 347 -1.52 26.05 -14.27
C VAL A 347 -1.40 24.70 -13.56
N ILE A 348 -2.04 23.62 -14.04
CA ILE A 348 -1.84 22.28 -13.44
C ILE A 348 -0.39 21.83 -13.62
N ALA A 349 0.14 21.98 -14.82
CA ALA A 349 1.54 21.67 -15.12
C ALA A 349 2.52 22.51 -14.28
N ALA A 350 2.25 23.81 -14.11
CA ALA A 350 3.06 24.70 -13.28
C ALA A 350 2.94 24.41 -11.78
N VAL A 351 1.77 23.98 -11.28
CA VAL A 351 1.60 23.65 -9.86
C VAL A 351 2.24 22.30 -9.54
N VAL A 352 2.10 21.30 -10.41
CA VAL A 352 2.81 20.03 -10.24
C VAL A 352 4.32 20.27 -10.27
N ALA A 353 4.83 21.08 -11.20
CA ALA A 353 6.24 21.47 -11.23
C ALA A 353 6.65 22.28 -9.98
N ALA A 354 5.84 23.23 -9.52
CA ALA A 354 6.14 24.04 -8.34
C ALA A 354 6.06 23.25 -7.03
N ALA A 355 5.18 22.26 -6.91
CA ALA A 355 5.09 21.37 -5.74
C ALA A 355 6.31 20.45 -5.67
N VAL A 356 6.77 19.95 -6.82
CA VAL A 356 8.01 19.17 -6.94
C VAL A 356 9.23 20.02 -6.59
N VAL A 357 9.34 21.24 -7.14
CA VAL A 357 10.45 22.16 -6.84
C VAL A 357 10.41 22.64 -5.39
N GLY A 358 9.22 22.88 -4.83
CA GLY A 358 9.04 23.26 -3.43
C GLY A 358 9.45 22.16 -2.44
N ALA A 359 9.15 20.89 -2.76
CA ALA A 359 9.62 19.75 -1.98
C ALA A 359 11.16 19.60 -2.03
N MET A 360 11.77 19.95 -3.17
CA MET A 360 13.23 19.91 -3.36
C MET A 360 13.99 21.01 -2.61
N SER A 361 13.40 22.19 -2.43
CA SER A 361 14.01 23.32 -1.71
C SER A 361 14.29 23.01 -0.23
N PHE A 362 13.66 21.96 0.32
CA PHE A 362 13.90 21.49 1.70
C PHE A 362 14.92 20.33 1.80
N LEU A 363 15.49 19.85 0.68
CA LEU A 363 16.26 18.59 0.64
C LEU A 363 17.71 18.71 0.12
N HIS A 364 18.16 19.88 -0.34
CA HIS A 364 19.53 20.01 -0.83
C HIS A 364 20.54 20.35 0.29
N THR A 365 21.06 19.30 0.94
CA THR A 365 22.41 19.29 1.54
C THR A 365 23.14 18.02 1.14
N GLY A 366 23.90 18.06 0.04
CA GLY A 366 24.82 16.96 -0.29
C GLY A 366 25.30 16.99 -1.73
N SER A 367 26.54 17.44 -1.92
CA SER A 367 27.28 17.43 -3.19
C SER A 367 27.58 16.02 -3.68
N SER A 368 27.39 15.79 -4.96
CA SER A 368 27.79 14.59 -5.69
C SER A 368 29.32 14.38 -5.68
N SER A 369 29.76 13.22 -5.19
CA SER A 369 31.09 12.65 -5.48
C SER A 369 30.92 11.22 -6.01
N SER A 370 31.71 10.85 -7.01
CA SER A 370 31.49 9.69 -7.89
C SER A 370 32.16 8.38 -7.44
N THR A 371 32.30 8.11 -6.14
CA THR A 371 32.85 6.84 -5.61
C THR A 371 32.07 6.27 -4.42
N THR A 372 30.95 6.88 -4.03
CA THR A 372 30.15 6.50 -2.86
C THR A 372 29.21 5.34 -3.20
N GLN A 373 29.32 4.20 -2.49
CA GLN A 373 28.36 3.10 -2.66
C GLN A 373 26.95 3.53 -2.22
N LYS A 374 25.96 3.34 -3.09
CA LYS A 374 24.56 3.64 -2.81
C LYS A 374 23.87 2.43 -2.20
N VAL A 375 23.19 2.63 -1.06
CA VAL A 375 22.44 1.59 -0.35
C VAL A 375 21.00 2.05 -0.16
N GLY A 376 20.03 1.22 -0.53
CA GLY A 376 18.62 1.46 -0.22
C GLY A 376 18.22 0.75 1.08
N LEU A 377 17.53 1.43 1.99
CA LEU A 377 16.94 0.85 3.19
C LEU A 377 15.42 1.08 3.19
N SER A 378 14.64 0.01 3.03
CA SER A 378 13.18 0.07 3.18
C SER A 378 12.75 -0.51 4.52
N LEU A 379 12.13 0.33 5.36
CA LEU A 379 11.59 -0.06 6.67
C LEU A 379 10.07 -0.22 6.62
N SER A 380 9.53 -1.15 7.41
CA SER A 380 8.09 -1.40 7.41
C SER A 380 7.29 -0.19 7.90
N THR A 381 7.80 0.53 8.90
CA THR A 381 7.20 1.76 9.43
C THR A 381 8.23 2.62 10.16
N LEU A 382 8.08 3.95 10.15
CA LEU A 382 8.80 4.85 11.06
C LEU A 382 7.93 5.39 12.21
N ASN A 383 6.69 4.91 12.36
CA ASN A 383 5.80 5.30 13.47
C ASN A 383 6.13 4.58 14.78
N ASN A 384 7.02 3.57 14.76
CA ASN A 384 7.44 2.82 15.94
C ASN A 384 8.91 3.18 16.31
N PRO A 385 9.20 3.55 17.57
CA PRO A 385 10.55 3.90 18.04
C PRO A 385 11.63 2.84 17.79
N PHE A 386 11.27 1.56 17.71
CA PHE A 386 12.18 0.47 17.38
C PHE A 386 12.83 0.65 16.01
N PHE A 387 12.04 0.90 14.96
CA PHE A 387 12.54 1.09 13.60
C PHE A 387 13.26 2.44 13.42
N VAL A 388 12.88 3.46 14.20
CA VAL A 388 13.63 4.73 14.27
C VAL A 388 15.06 4.49 14.75
N GLN A 389 15.26 3.57 15.71
CA GLN A 389 16.59 3.20 16.19
C GLN A 389 17.38 2.36 15.16
N ILE A 390 16.73 1.46 14.43
CA ILE A 390 17.36 0.75 13.29
C ILE A 390 17.86 1.77 12.26
N LYS A 391 17.01 2.71 11.86
CA LYS A 391 17.38 3.81 10.95
C LYS A 391 18.59 4.58 11.48
N ALA A 392 18.59 4.97 12.76
CA ALA A 392 19.69 5.73 13.35
C ALA A 392 21.02 4.97 13.31
N GLY A 393 21.02 3.68 13.67
CA GLY A 393 22.20 2.82 13.60
C GLY A 393 22.72 2.64 12.18
N ALA A 394 21.81 2.40 11.23
CA ALA A 394 22.15 2.30 9.81
C ALA A 394 22.75 3.60 9.26
N GLN A 395 22.14 4.76 9.55
CA GLN A 395 22.64 6.06 9.10
C GLN A 395 24.02 6.39 9.70
N GLN A 396 24.24 6.06 10.98
CA GLN A 396 25.52 6.26 11.63
C GLN A 396 26.62 5.40 10.98
N GLU A 397 26.34 4.13 10.70
CA GLU A 397 27.32 3.24 10.08
C GLU A 397 27.58 3.61 8.62
N ALA A 398 26.54 3.95 7.85
CA ALA A 398 26.69 4.40 6.46
C ALA A 398 27.57 5.65 6.37
N LYS A 399 27.36 6.64 7.26
CA LYS A 399 28.21 7.83 7.35
C LYS A 399 29.65 7.50 7.69
N LYS A 400 29.87 6.57 8.64
CA LYS A 400 31.20 6.11 9.05
C LYS A 400 31.94 5.39 7.93
N LEU A 401 31.24 4.60 7.13
CA LEU A 401 31.79 3.83 6.01
C LEU A 401 31.81 4.60 4.68
N GLY A 402 31.30 5.84 4.66
CA GLY A 402 31.26 6.67 3.45
C GLY A 402 30.31 6.14 2.38
N ALA A 403 29.18 5.56 2.78
CA ALA A 403 28.11 5.08 1.89
C ALA A 403 26.92 6.08 1.86
N ASP A 404 26.24 6.15 0.73
CA ASP A 404 25.03 6.96 0.53
C ASP A 404 23.81 6.10 0.82
N LEU A 405 23.19 6.32 1.99
CA LEU A 405 22.05 5.54 2.46
C LEU A 405 20.74 6.29 2.21
N THR A 406 19.92 5.77 1.31
CA THR A 406 18.55 6.24 1.11
C THR A 406 17.59 5.41 1.96
N VAL A 407 16.81 6.06 2.84
CA VAL A 407 15.86 5.37 3.73
C VAL A 407 14.43 5.69 3.33
N THR A 408 13.60 4.66 3.14
CA THR A 408 12.16 4.79 2.84
C THR A 408 11.29 4.17 3.95
N ASP A 409 10.09 4.72 4.10
CA ASP A 409 9.06 4.27 5.06
C ASP A 409 7.88 3.66 4.28
N ALA A 410 7.59 2.38 4.51
CA ALA A 410 6.47 1.69 3.88
C ALA A 410 5.11 1.97 4.53
N GLN A 411 5.06 2.61 5.70
CA GLN A 411 3.83 2.92 6.43
C GLN A 411 2.91 1.71 6.70
N ASN A 412 3.51 0.53 6.88
CA ASN A 412 2.83 -0.77 6.97
C ASN A 412 1.98 -1.13 5.73
N ASP A 413 2.25 -0.52 4.57
CA ASP A 413 1.64 -0.89 3.29
C ASP A 413 2.67 -1.70 2.46
N ALA A 414 2.39 -2.98 2.24
CA ALA A 414 3.30 -3.83 1.49
C ALA A 414 3.37 -3.49 0.00
N SER A 415 2.31 -2.90 -0.57
CA SER A 415 2.31 -2.43 -1.96
C SER A 415 3.27 -1.27 -2.13
N GLN A 416 3.27 -0.35 -1.17
CA GLN A 416 4.22 0.74 -1.07
C GLN A 416 5.64 0.22 -0.87
N GLN A 417 5.85 -0.76 0.01
CA GLN A 417 7.17 -1.38 0.18
C GLN A 417 7.67 -2.05 -1.11
N ALA A 418 6.82 -2.81 -1.80
CA ALA A 418 7.17 -3.43 -3.08
C ALA A 418 7.57 -2.37 -4.12
N ASN A 419 6.87 -1.21 -4.17
CA ASN A 419 7.25 -0.09 -5.03
C ASN A 419 8.64 0.46 -4.66
N GLN A 420 8.94 0.62 -3.37
CA GLN A 420 10.22 1.15 -2.90
C GLN A 420 11.39 0.23 -3.27
N LEU A 421 11.24 -1.07 -3.06
CA LEU A 421 12.26 -2.07 -3.43
C LEU A 421 12.49 -2.11 -4.95
N GLN A 422 11.42 -1.99 -5.75
CA GLN A 422 11.51 -1.90 -7.21
C GLN A 422 12.18 -0.60 -7.66
N ASN A 423 11.91 0.52 -6.99
CA ASN A 423 12.58 1.80 -7.27
C ASN A 423 14.09 1.70 -6.99
N PHE A 424 14.51 1.11 -5.85
CA PHE A 424 15.92 0.88 -5.55
C PHE A 424 16.60 0.00 -6.60
N THR A 425 15.91 -1.05 -7.04
CA THR A 425 16.39 -1.93 -8.12
C THR A 425 16.58 -1.12 -9.41
N SER A 426 15.60 -0.29 -9.78
CA SER A 426 15.62 0.50 -11.00
C SER A 426 16.66 1.64 -10.97
N SER A 427 16.95 2.20 -9.80
CA SER A 427 17.96 3.25 -9.62
C SER A 427 19.40 2.70 -9.50
N GLY A 428 19.59 1.38 -9.64
CA GLY A 428 20.90 0.74 -9.61
C GLY A 428 21.68 0.95 -8.31
N VAL A 429 21.02 0.83 -7.15
CA VAL A 429 21.75 0.82 -5.87
C VAL A 429 22.68 -0.41 -5.81
N GLY A 430 23.79 -0.29 -5.09
CA GLY A 430 24.75 -1.40 -4.96
C GLY A 430 24.27 -2.52 -4.03
N SER A 431 23.35 -2.23 -3.11
CA SER A 431 22.69 -3.21 -2.25
C SER A 431 21.39 -2.66 -1.66
N ILE A 432 20.51 -3.55 -1.21
CA ILE A 432 19.24 -3.21 -0.57
C ILE A 432 19.18 -3.86 0.82
N ILE A 433 18.72 -3.09 1.80
CA ILE A 433 18.34 -3.56 3.12
C ILE A 433 16.81 -3.47 3.24
N VAL A 434 16.17 -4.53 3.70
CA VAL A 434 14.71 -4.58 3.83
C VAL A 434 14.29 -5.11 5.21
N ASN A 435 13.44 -4.34 5.88
CA ASN A 435 12.60 -4.84 6.96
C ASN A 435 11.17 -5.02 6.41
N PRO A 436 10.77 -6.25 6.06
CA PRO A 436 9.50 -6.46 5.36
C PRO A 436 8.28 -6.13 6.23
N VAL A 437 7.30 -5.46 5.63
CA VAL A 437 5.93 -5.29 6.17
C VAL A 437 5.30 -6.67 6.36
N ASP A 438 5.41 -7.52 5.34
CA ASP A 438 5.00 -8.92 5.34
C ASP A 438 6.06 -9.77 4.64
N SER A 439 6.40 -10.92 5.22
CA SER A 439 7.52 -11.75 4.77
C SER A 439 7.30 -12.36 3.38
N ASP A 440 6.06 -12.67 3.02
CA ASP A 440 5.74 -13.19 1.68
C ASP A 440 5.61 -12.05 0.65
N ALA A 441 5.03 -10.91 1.06
CA ALA A 441 4.78 -9.76 0.18
C ALA A 441 6.03 -9.08 -0.35
N ALA A 442 7.13 -9.11 0.39
CA ALA A 442 8.41 -8.57 -0.07
C ALA A 442 9.10 -9.49 -1.10
N GLY A 443 8.79 -10.80 -1.11
CA GLY A 443 9.47 -11.81 -1.90
C GLY A 443 9.57 -11.48 -3.40
N PRO A 444 8.47 -11.15 -4.09
CA PRO A 444 8.51 -10.79 -5.52
C PRO A 444 9.44 -9.62 -5.84
N ALA A 445 9.47 -8.59 -4.98
CA ALA A 445 10.33 -7.43 -5.19
C ALA A 445 11.82 -7.75 -4.92
N VAL A 446 12.11 -8.58 -3.91
CA VAL A 446 13.47 -9.08 -3.63
C VAL A 446 13.97 -9.94 -4.78
N ARG A 447 13.16 -10.85 -5.33
CA ARG A 447 13.52 -11.62 -6.54
C ARG A 447 13.83 -10.73 -7.74
N SER A 448 13.15 -9.59 -7.87
CA SER A 448 13.47 -8.60 -8.91
C SER A 448 14.86 -8.00 -8.70
N ALA A 449 15.25 -7.69 -7.46
CA ALA A 449 16.60 -7.24 -7.13
C ALA A 449 17.65 -8.33 -7.38
N ASN A 450 17.36 -9.58 -7.00
CA ASN A 450 18.26 -10.72 -7.25
C ASN A 450 18.53 -10.90 -8.75
N LYS A 451 17.51 -10.76 -9.61
CA LYS A 451 17.66 -10.83 -11.08
C LYS A 451 18.49 -9.68 -11.67
N ALA A 452 18.60 -8.57 -10.95
CA ALA A 452 19.44 -7.43 -11.30
C ALA A 452 20.84 -7.52 -10.65
N ASP A 453 21.19 -8.67 -10.08
CA ASP A 453 22.45 -8.91 -9.34
C ASP A 453 22.67 -7.93 -8.17
N ILE A 454 21.59 -7.41 -7.59
CA ILE A 454 21.64 -6.53 -6.41
C ILE A 454 21.44 -7.38 -5.15
N PRO A 455 22.44 -7.49 -4.25
CA PRO A 455 22.31 -8.26 -3.02
C PRO A 455 21.33 -7.58 -2.06
N VAL A 456 20.47 -8.41 -1.44
CA VAL A 456 19.47 -7.97 -0.47
C VAL A 456 19.78 -8.52 0.91
N VAL A 457 19.79 -7.66 1.92
CA VAL A 457 19.94 -8.01 3.35
C VAL A 457 18.60 -7.80 4.06
N GLY A 458 18.06 -8.86 4.66
CA GLY A 458 16.93 -8.74 5.57
C GLY A 458 17.36 -8.18 6.91
N VAL A 459 16.57 -7.28 7.51
CA VAL A 459 16.81 -6.76 8.87
C VAL A 459 15.55 -6.88 9.72
N ASP A 460 15.70 -7.39 10.95
CA ASP A 460 14.64 -7.71 11.93
C ASP A 460 13.65 -8.81 11.49
N ARG A 461 13.20 -8.81 10.23
CA ARG A 461 12.28 -9.80 9.66
C ARG A 461 12.86 -10.42 8.40
N GLY A 462 12.63 -11.71 8.23
CA GLY A 462 13.01 -12.45 7.03
C GLY A 462 12.05 -12.22 5.87
N VAL A 463 12.55 -12.43 4.64
CA VAL A 463 11.76 -12.47 3.41
C VAL A 463 11.63 -13.92 2.97
N ASN A 464 10.40 -14.36 2.70
CA ASN A 464 10.12 -15.70 2.25
C ASN A 464 10.22 -15.79 0.71
N LYS A 465 10.52 -16.99 0.19
CA LYS A 465 10.53 -17.30 -1.25
C LYS A 465 11.41 -16.36 -2.09
N ALA A 466 12.49 -15.85 -1.52
CA ALA A 466 13.48 -15.02 -2.21
C ALA A 466 14.85 -15.16 -1.54
N ASP A 467 15.93 -14.94 -2.29
CA ASP A 467 17.29 -15.08 -1.80
C ASP A 467 17.75 -13.79 -1.13
N THR A 468 18.16 -13.87 0.14
CA THR A 468 18.82 -12.78 0.86
C THR A 468 20.27 -13.15 1.12
N ALA A 469 21.19 -12.22 0.88
CA ALA A 469 22.60 -12.40 1.19
C ALA A 469 22.84 -12.65 2.70
N ALA A 470 22.06 -11.97 3.54
CA ALA A 470 22.04 -12.17 4.99
C ALA A 470 20.68 -11.79 5.56
N LEU A 471 20.32 -12.41 6.69
CA LEU A 471 19.27 -11.96 7.59
C LEU A 471 19.91 -11.53 8.91
N VAL A 472 19.83 -10.23 9.21
CA VAL A 472 20.26 -9.64 10.48
C VAL A 472 19.04 -9.49 11.38
N ALA A 473 18.86 -10.40 12.33
CA ALA A 473 17.70 -10.39 13.22
C ALA A 473 18.12 -10.65 14.66
N SER A 474 17.31 -10.16 15.61
CA SER A 474 17.46 -10.56 17.01
C SER A 474 17.23 -12.07 17.14
N ASP A 475 17.86 -12.72 18.11
CA ASP A 475 17.58 -14.13 18.40
C ASP A 475 16.20 -14.28 19.06
N ASN A 476 15.13 -14.18 18.25
CA ASN A 476 13.74 -14.16 18.71
C ASN A 476 13.33 -15.45 19.42
N VAL A 477 13.86 -16.60 19.00
CA VAL A 477 13.57 -17.89 19.66
C VAL A 477 14.21 -17.92 21.05
N ALA A 478 15.48 -17.53 21.17
CA ALA A 478 16.12 -17.40 22.48
C ALA A 478 15.41 -16.35 23.35
N GLY A 479 15.04 -15.21 22.76
CA GLY A 479 14.29 -14.16 23.43
C GLY A 479 12.93 -14.62 23.94
N GLY A 480 12.19 -15.38 23.14
CA GLY A 480 10.91 -15.97 23.56
C GLY A 480 11.10 -16.90 24.77
N LYS A 481 12.14 -17.74 24.76
CA LYS A 481 12.49 -18.61 25.91
C LYS A 481 12.83 -17.80 27.16
N LEU A 482 13.64 -16.74 27.01
CA LEU A 482 13.98 -15.83 28.09
C LEU A 482 12.75 -15.11 28.66
N GLY A 483 11.81 -14.71 27.80
CA GLY A 483 10.53 -14.13 28.21
C GLY A 483 9.67 -15.11 29.00
N ALA A 484 9.61 -16.39 28.57
CA ALA A 484 8.91 -17.45 29.29
C ALA A 484 9.53 -17.71 30.66
N GLN A 485 10.85 -17.79 30.73
CA GLN A 485 11.59 -17.94 31.98
C GLN A 485 11.31 -16.77 32.94
N ALA A 486 11.48 -15.52 32.47
CA ALA A 486 11.26 -14.34 33.30
C ALA A 486 9.81 -14.27 33.85
N LEU A 487 8.81 -14.59 33.01
CA LEU A 487 7.42 -14.63 33.46
C LEU A 487 7.19 -15.76 34.48
N ALA A 488 7.67 -16.96 34.20
CA ALA A 488 7.44 -18.12 35.06
C ALA A 488 8.13 -17.97 36.42
N GLU A 489 9.37 -17.46 36.46
CA GLU A 489 10.08 -17.17 37.71
C GLU A 489 9.33 -16.13 38.54
N LYS A 490 8.80 -15.07 37.91
CA LYS A 490 8.00 -14.05 38.60
C LYS A 490 6.71 -14.60 39.20
N LEU A 491 6.12 -15.61 38.56
CA LEU A 491 4.90 -16.27 39.02
C LEU A 491 5.17 -17.46 39.96
N GLY A 492 6.43 -17.79 40.26
CA GLY A 492 6.78 -18.95 41.07
C GLY A 492 6.44 -20.28 40.39
N GLY A 493 6.51 -20.33 39.06
CA GLY A 493 6.32 -21.54 38.24
C GLY A 493 4.88 -21.97 38.00
N LYS A 494 3.87 -21.20 38.46
CA LYS A 494 2.45 -21.53 38.27
C LYS A 494 1.55 -20.32 38.07
N GLY A 495 0.47 -20.47 37.30
CA GLY A 495 -0.53 -19.42 37.13
C GLY A 495 -1.14 -19.33 35.74
N LYS A 496 -2.20 -18.52 35.60
CA LYS A 496 -2.89 -18.31 34.31
C LYS A 496 -2.34 -17.10 33.59
N ILE A 497 -2.04 -17.24 32.32
CA ILE A 497 -1.47 -16.17 31.49
C ILE A 497 -2.20 -16.00 30.16
N VAL A 498 -2.11 -14.81 29.59
CA VAL A 498 -2.50 -14.54 28.21
C VAL A 498 -1.32 -14.08 27.37
N ILE A 499 -1.42 -14.27 26.05
CA ILE A 499 -0.38 -13.86 25.11
C ILE A 499 -0.95 -12.88 24.09
N LEU A 500 -0.32 -11.72 23.97
CA LEU A 500 -0.56 -10.75 22.90
C LEU A 500 0.44 -10.99 21.78
N GLN A 501 -0.07 -11.46 20.64
CA GLN A 501 0.74 -11.82 19.48
C GLN A 501 0.97 -10.60 18.58
N GLY A 502 2.11 -10.58 17.91
CA GLY A 502 2.49 -9.57 16.95
C GLY A 502 1.68 -9.57 15.66
N LEU A 503 2.17 -8.82 14.68
CA LEU A 503 1.61 -8.83 13.33
C LEU A 503 1.81 -10.21 12.71
N ALA A 504 0.70 -10.87 12.40
CA ALA A 504 0.71 -12.16 11.74
C ALA A 504 1.36 -12.07 10.36
N GLY A 505 2.01 -13.16 9.93
CA GLY A 505 2.83 -13.19 8.70
C GLY A 505 4.30 -12.79 8.93
N THR A 506 4.63 -12.11 10.02
CA THR A 506 6.02 -11.73 10.33
C THR A 506 6.83 -12.87 10.95
N SER A 507 8.11 -13.01 10.58
CA SER A 507 9.02 -13.99 11.20
C SER A 507 9.21 -13.73 12.70
N ALA A 508 9.30 -12.45 13.11
CA ALA A 508 9.49 -12.07 14.50
C ALA A 508 8.37 -12.59 15.41
N SER A 509 7.09 -12.43 15.05
CA SER A 509 5.96 -12.96 15.83
C SER A 509 6.01 -14.49 15.93
N ARG A 510 6.25 -15.17 14.79
CA ARG A 510 6.36 -16.64 14.75
C ARG A 510 7.46 -17.16 15.69
N GLU A 511 8.65 -16.57 15.61
CA GLU A 511 9.82 -17.01 16.36
C GLU A 511 9.72 -16.69 17.86
N ARG A 512 9.23 -15.49 18.23
CA ARG A 512 9.01 -15.11 19.64
C ARG A 512 7.97 -16.02 20.28
N GLY A 513 6.84 -16.24 19.60
CA GLY A 513 5.78 -17.13 20.07
C GLY A 513 6.24 -18.59 20.20
N ALA A 514 6.99 -19.11 19.22
CA ALA A 514 7.55 -20.46 19.27
C ALA A 514 8.58 -20.62 20.39
N GLY A 515 9.49 -19.64 20.56
CA GLY A 515 10.46 -19.62 21.65
C GLY A 515 9.79 -19.58 23.02
N PHE A 516 8.76 -18.76 23.18
CA PHE A 516 8.00 -18.67 24.42
C PHE A 516 7.26 -19.99 24.74
N ALA A 517 6.60 -20.59 23.75
CA ALA A 517 5.95 -21.88 23.91
C ALA A 517 6.94 -23.00 24.29
N GLU A 518 8.12 -23.01 23.70
CA GLU A 518 9.20 -23.95 24.05
C GLU A 518 9.71 -23.72 25.47
N GLY A 519 9.97 -22.47 25.85
CA GLY A 519 10.43 -22.12 27.20
C GLY A 519 9.44 -22.50 28.30
N LEU A 520 8.14 -22.40 28.02
CA LEU A 520 7.09 -22.80 28.96
C LEU A 520 7.04 -24.30 29.25
N LYS A 521 7.63 -25.17 28.40
CA LYS A 521 7.67 -26.62 28.67
C LYS A 521 8.40 -26.95 29.97
N ALA A 522 9.31 -26.09 30.42
CA ALA A 522 9.99 -26.23 31.72
C ALA A 522 9.11 -25.88 32.93
N TYR A 523 7.94 -25.27 32.70
CA TYR A 523 7.05 -24.74 33.75
C TYR A 523 5.61 -25.23 33.55
N PRO A 524 5.31 -26.53 33.79
CA PRO A 524 4.00 -27.11 33.52
C PRO A 524 2.85 -26.53 34.37
N GLY A 525 3.16 -25.78 35.44
CA GLY A 525 2.17 -25.06 36.24
C GLY A 525 1.64 -23.77 35.60
N ILE A 526 2.24 -23.29 34.52
CA ILE A 526 1.80 -22.10 33.78
C ILE A 526 0.77 -22.51 32.72
N GLN A 527 -0.43 -21.94 32.81
CA GLN A 527 -1.52 -22.20 31.88
C GLN A 527 -1.76 -20.99 30.97
N VAL A 528 -1.58 -21.17 29.66
CA VAL A 528 -1.98 -20.17 28.66
C VAL A 528 -3.49 -20.29 28.44
N VAL A 529 -4.27 -19.29 28.87
CA VAL A 529 -5.74 -19.32 28.75
C VAL A 529 -6.25 -18.66 27.47
N ALA A 530 -5.47 -17.76 26.87
CA ALA A 530 -5.79 -17.15 25.58
C ALA A 530 -4.54 -16.65 24.85
N ARG A 531 -4.62 -16.60 23.51
CA ARG A 531 -3.65 -15.97 22.61
C ARG A 531 -4.43 -15.14 21.60
N GLN A 532 -4.11 -13.85 21.44
CA GLN A 532 -4.78 -13.00 20.45
C GLN A 532 -3.78 -12.04 19.79
N PRO A 533 -3.86 -11.84 18.46
CA PRO A 533 -3.08 -10.82 17.76
C PRO A 533 -3.45 -9.40 18.19
N ALA A 534 -2.43 -8.58 18.45
CA ALA A 534 -2.52 -7.14 18.66
C ALA A 534 -1.56 -6.36 17.74
N ASP A 535 -1.03 -7.03 16.71
CA ASP A 535 -0.37 -6.44 15.52
C ASP A 535 0.83 -5.52 15.78
N PHE A 536 1.54 -5.73 16.90
CA PHE A 536 2.61 -4.82 17.37
C PHE A 536 2.15 -3.38 17.62
N ASP A 537 0.84 -3.16 17.79
CA ASP A 537 0.22 -1.84 17.93
C ASP A 537 -0.27 -1.59 19.37
N ARG A 538 0.04 -0.40 19.89
CA ARG A 538 -0.28 -0.02 21.27
C ARG A 538 -1.78 0.09 21.53
N THR A 539 -2.55 0.60 20.56
CA THR A 539 -4.01 0.78 20.70
C THR A 539 -4.71 -0.57 20.62
N LYS A 540 -4.32 -1.42 19.67
CA LYS A 540 -4.84 -2.80 19.60
C LYS A 540 -4.46 -3.61 20.83
N GLY A 541 -3.24 -3.43 21.36
CA GLY A 541 -2.82 -4.05 22.62
C GLY A 541 -3.73 -3.69 23.80
N LEU A 542 -4.19 -2.44 23.87
CA LEU A 542 -5.18 -1.99 24.84
C LEU A 542 -6.53 -2.70 24.61
N ASP A 543 -7.08 -2.65 23.40
CA ASP A 543 -8.41 -3.19 23.09
C ASP A 543 -8.48 -4.72 23.33
N VAL A 544 -7.48 -5.44 22.84
CA VAL A 544 -7.37 -6.90 23.01
C VAL A 544 -7.22 -7.26 24.47
N MET A 545 -6.36 -6.57 25.22
CA MET A 545 -6.19 -6.84 26.66
C MET A 545 -7.46 -6.51 27.46
N THR A 546 -8.20 -5.46 27.11
CA THR A 546 -9.49 -5.16 27.74
C THR A 546 -10.47 -6.30 27.58
N ASN A 547 -10.59 -6.87 26.36
CA ASN A 547 -11.47 -8.01 26.11
C ASN A 547 -11.01 -9.28 26.84
N LEU A 548 -9.71 -9.58 26.80
CA LEU A 548 -9.13 -10.74 27.48
C LEU A 548 -9.27 -10.66 29.00
N LEU A 549 -9.15 -9.46 29.59
CA LEU A 549 -9.32 -9.26 31.03
C LEU A 549 -10.78 -9.46 31.46
N GLN A 550 -11.75 -9.13 30.60
CA GLN A 550 -13.16 -9.41 30.85
C GLN A 550 -13.46 -10.92 30.79
N ALA A 551 -12.90 -11.62 29.81
CA ALA A 551 -13.07 -13.07 29.64
C ALA A 551 -12.30 -13.90 30.69
N HIS A 552 -11.14 -13.40 31.13
CA HIS A 552 -10.23 -14.09 32.05
C HIS A 552 -9.77 -13.13 33.17
N PRO A 553 -10.66 -12.77 34.12
CA PRO A 553 -10.36 -11.80 35.17
C PRO A 553 -9.33 -12.29 36.20
N ASP A 554 -9.03 -13.60 36.20
CA ASP A 554 -8.15 -14.32 37.13
C ASP A 554 -6.73 -14.56 36.58
N ILE A 555 -6.37 -13.95 35.44
CA ILE A 555 -5.01 -14.00 34.91
C ILE A 555 -4.02 -13.36 35.89
N GLN A 556 -2.79 -13.88 35.88
CA GLN A 556 -1.68 -13.43 36.72
C GLN A 556 -0.50 -12.96 35.88
N GLY A 557 -0.47 -13.28 34.58
CA GLY A 557 0.59 -12.89 33.67
C GLY A 557 0.12 -12.51 32.28
N VAL A 558 0.86 -11.62 31.65
CA VAL A 558 0.73 -11.25 30.23
C VAL A 558 2.11 -11.36 29.60
N PHE A 559 2.21 -12.10 28.50
CA PHE A 559 3.35 -11.99 27.59
C PHE A 559 2.91 -11.27 26.34
N ALA A 560 3.53 -10.13 26.05
CA ALA A 560 3.33 -9.41 24.81
C ALA A 560 4.60 -9.57 23.95
N GLU A 561 4.41 -9.99 22.69
CA GLU A 561 5.53 -10.21 21.77
C GLU A 561 6.26 -8.90 21.38
N ASN A 562 5.82 -7.74 21.87
CA ASN A 562 6.54 -6.47 21.78
C ASN A 562 6.10 -5.46 22.87
N ASP A 563 6.87 -4.40 23.07
CA ASP A 563 6.66 -3.40 24.12
C ASP A 563 5.43 -2.53 23.84
N GLU A 564 5.11 -2.22 22.58
CA GLU A 564 3.95 -1.40 22.24
C GLU A 564 2.65 -2.08 22.70
N MET A 565 2.50 -3.38 22.41
CA MET A 565 1.36 -4.16 22.90
C MET A 565 1.40 -4.32 24.42
N ALA A 566 2.58 -4.46 25.03
CA ALA A 566 2.74 -4.52 26.49
C ALA A 566 2.26 -3.22 27.16
N LEU A 567 2.61 -2.06 26.59
CA LEU A 567 2.18 -0.75 27.07
C LEU A 567 0.67 -0.54 26.92
N GLY A 568 0.09 -1.02 25.81
CA GLY A 568 -1.36 -1.10 25.64
C GLY A 568 -2.03 -1.96 26.73
N ALA A 569 -1.46 -3.14 26.99
CA ALA A 569 -1.94 -4.06 28.03
C ALA A 569 -1.85 -3.46 29.43
N ILE A 570 -0.75 -2.77 29.76
CA ILE A 570 -0.57 -2.04 31.02
C ILE A 570 -1.68 -1.01 31.21
N LYS A 571 -2.04 -0.28 30.15
CA LYS A 571 -3.13 0.69 30.20
C LYS A 571 -4.49 0.01 30.44
N ALA A 572 -4.75 -1.15 29.83
CA ALA A 572 -5.97 -1.94 30.07
C ALA A 572 -6.06 -2.48 31.50
N LEU A 573 -4.93 -2.95 32.05
CA LEU A 573 -4.82 -3.52 33.39
C LEU A 573 -4.91 -2.47 34.50
N GLY A 574 -4.57 -1.21 34.20
CA GLY A 574 -4.58 -0.11 35.17
C GLY A 574 -3.72 -0.44 36.40
N SER A 575 -4.31 -0.37 37.59
CA SER A 575 -3.61 -0.61 38.85
C SER A 575 -3.16 -2.07 39.07
N LYS A 576 -3.66 -3.02 38.27
CA LYS A 576 -3.25 -4.43 38.35
C LYS A 576 -1.86 -4.67 37.76
N ALA A 577 -1.44 -3.85 36.79
CA ALA A 577 -0.17 -3.99 36.09
C ALA A 577 1.02 -3.87 37.05
N GLY A 578 1.92 -4.86 37.03
CA GLY A 578 3.10 -4.90 37.90
C GLY A 578 2.82 -5.28 39.37
N LYS A 579 1.55 -5.44 39.74
CA LYS A 579 1.11 -5.86 41.09
C LYS A 579 0.53 -7.27 41.05
N SER A 580 -0.76 -7.39 40.71
CA SER A 580 -1.46 -8.67 40.64
C SER A 580 -1.30 -9.35 39.27
N VAL A 581 -0.96 -8.60 38.23
CA VAL A 581 -0.69 -9.12 36.89
C VAL A 581 0.70 -8.68 36.45
N SER A 582 1.60 -9.65 36.26
CA SER A 582 2.96 -9.40 35.76
C SER A 582 2.94 -9.32 34.24
N VAL A 583 3.50 -8.24 33.67
CA VAL A 583 3.57 -8.04 32.23
C VAL A 583 5.01 -8.20 31.77
N ILE A 584 5.24 -9.02 30.74
CA ILE A 584 6.52 -9.15 30.04
C ILE A 584 6.34 -8.62 28.62
N GLY A 585 7.23 -7.71 28.22
CA GLY A 585 7.34 -7.19 26.87
C GLY A 585 8.57 -7.74 26.13
N PHE A 586 8.78 -7.20 24.94
CA PHE A 586 9.91 -7.52 24.06
C PHE A 586 10.24 -6.24 23.28
N ASP A 587 11.50 -5.98 22.94
CA ASP A 587 12.03 -4.84 22.16
C ASP A 587 13.00 -3.99 22.98
N GLY A 588 12.67 -3.63 24.23
CA GLY A 588 13.47 -2.70 25.03
C GLY A 588 13.39 -1.26 24.51
N THR A 589 12.20 -0.84 24.07
CA THR A 589 11.93 0.52 23.61
C THR A 589 12.10 1.54 24.74
N PRO A 590 12.40 2.83 24.44
CA PRO A 590 12.51 3.85 25.48
C PRO A 590 11.29 3.94 26.41
N ASP A 591 10.08 3.77 25.88
CA ASP A 591 8.85 3.76 26.68
C ASP A 591 8.69 2.46 27.47
N GLY A 592 9.04 1.31 26.89
CA GLY A 592 9.07 0.02 27.58
C GLY A 592 10.04 0.03 28.77
N LEU A 593 11.25 0.56 28.59
CA LEU A 593 12.26 0.69 29.65
C LEU A 593 11.79 1.63 30.77
N LYS A 594 11.10 2.73 30.44
CA LYS A 594 10.45 3.59 31.46
C LYS A 594 9.37 2.84 32.22
N ALA A 595 8.59 1.99 31.56
CA ALA A 595 7.58 1.16 32.22
C ALA A 595 8.22 0.08 33.11
N VAL A 596 9.39 -0.47 32.73
CA VAL A 596 10.20 -1.35 33.59
C VAL A 596 10.68 -0.60 34.83
N GLN A 597 11.21 0.61 34.66
CA GLN A 597 11.66 1.45 35.77
C GLN A 597 10.51 1.81 36.72
N ALA A 598 9.33 2.10 36.17
CA ALA A 598 8.10 2.35 36.93
C ALA A 598 7.53 1.08 37.61
N GLY A 599 7.96 -0.11 37.18
CA GLY A 599 7.49 -1.40 37.69
C GLY A 599 6.12 -1.83 37.17
N THR A 600 5.53 -1.11 36.21
CA THR A 600 4.27 -1.51 35.55
C THR A 600 4.50 -2.59 34.49
N LEU A 601 5.67 -2.58 33.86
CA LEU A 601 6.23 -3.69 33.07
C LEU A 601 7.24 -4.42 33.96
N TYR A 602 7.13 -5.74 34.12
CA TYR A 602 8.07 -6.47 34.98
C TYR A 602 9.43 -6.63 34.30
N ALA A 603 9.44 -7.05 33.04
CA ALA A 603 10.64 -7.08 32.22
C ALA A 603 10.31 -6.83 30.74
N SER A 604 11.31 -6.39 30.00
CA SER A 604 11.30 -6.42 28.53
C SER A 604 12.47 -7.27 28.05
N VAL A 605 12.22 -8.19 27.12
CA VAL A 605 13.30 -8.87 26.39
C VAL A 605 13.85 -7.88 25.37
N ALA A 606 14.86 -7.13 25.79
CA ALA A 606 15.38 -5.99 25.05
C ALA A 606 16.27 -6.43 23.89
N GLN A 607 15.95 -5.86 22.73
CA GLN A 607 16.70 -5.99 21.49
C GLN A 607 17.74 -4.87 21.38
N GLN A 608 18.58 -4.95 20.36
CA GLN A 608 19.62 -3.94 20.08
C GLN A 608 19.38 -3.34 18.67
N PRO A 609 18.34 -2.50 18.48
CA PRO A 609 17.93 -2.03 17.16
C PRO A 609 19.00 -1.21 16.43
N LYS A 610 19.79 -0.40 17.15
CA LYS A 610 20.91 0.32 16.51
C LYS A 610 21.95 -0.64 15.94
N GLU A 611 22.24 -1.72 16.67
CA GLU A 611 23.17 -2.75 16.24
C GLU A 611 22.64 -3.54 15.04
N LEU A 612 21.34 -3.86 15.01
CA LEU A 612 20.69 -4.44 13.82
C LEU A 612 20.91 -3.57 12.59
N GLY A 613 20.65 -2.26 12.70
CA GLY A 613 20.87 -1.31 11.60
C GLY A 613 22.35 -1.20 11.18
N ARG A 614 23.25 -1.18 12.17
CA ARG A 614 24.71 -1.11 11.94
C ARG A 614 25.22 -2.33 11.17
N ILE A 615 24.92 -3.54 11.65
CA ILE A 615 25.33 -4.80 11.02
C ILE A 615 24.68 -4.95 9.64
N ALA A 616 23.42 -4.55 9.48
CA ALA A 616 22.74 -4.63 8.18
C ALA A 616 23.45 -3.80 7.10
N VAL A 617 23.90 -2.58 7.42
CA VAL A 617 24.69 -1.74 6.50
C VAL A 617 26.04 -2.37 6.21
N GLU A 618 26.73 -2.87 7.23
CA GLU A 618 28.02 -3.53 7.06
C GLU A 618 27.93 -4.75 6.13
N ASN A 619 26.89 -5.59 6.31
CA ASN A 619 26.66 -6.76 5.48
C ASN A 619 26.21 -6.39 4.06
N ALA A 620 25.39 -5.35 3.91
CA ALA A 620 24.95 -4.88 2.59
C ALA A 620 26.12 -4.39 1.74
N LEU A 621 27.04 -3.62 2.32
CA LEU A 621 28.26 -3.15 1.64
C LEU A 621 29.22 -4.31 1.33
N LYS A 622 29.44 -5.24 2.27
CA LYS A 622 30.24 -6.44 2.03
C LYS A 622 29.67 -7.29 0.89
N ALA A 623 28.35 -7.50 0.87
CA ALA A 623 27.68 -8.26 -0.17
C ALA A 623 27.79 -7.56 -1.53
N ALA A 624 27.69 -6.22 -1.58
CA ALA A 624 27.88 -5.43 -2.81
C ALA A 624 29.31 -5.56 -3.37
N GLU A 625 30.31 -5.79 -2.53
CA GLU A 625 31.70 -6.06 -2.93
C GLU A 625 31.96 -7.54 -3.29
N GLY A 626 30.93 -8.40 -3.30
CA GLY A 626 31.06 -9.84 -3.55
C GLY A 626 31.71 -10.61 -2.40
N LYS A 627 31.85 -10.00 -1.21
CA LYS A 627 32.41 -10.68 -0.03
C LYS A 627 31.36 -11.60 0.59
N LYS A 628 31.78 -12.76 1.06
CA LYS A 628 30.92 -13.70 1.77
C LYS A 628 30.47 -13.09 3.11
N VAL A 629 29.16 -13.09 3.32
CA VAL A 629 28.51 -12.70 4.59
C VAL A 629 27.85 -13.93 5.22
N GLU A 630 27.63 -13.88 6.53
CA GLU A 630 26.93 -14.94 7.23
C GLU A 630 25.43 -14.87 6.88
N GLU A 631 24.84 -15.99 6.48
CA GLU A 631 23.47 -16.05 5.96
C GLU A 631 22.44 -15.64 7.01
N THR A 632 22.69 -15.94 8.28
CA THR A 632 21.85 -15.51 9.40
C THR A 632 22.72 -15.00 10.53
N VAL A 633 22.59 -13.70 10.82
CA VAL A 633 23.24 -13.04 11.95
C VAL A 633 22.23 -12.87 13.07
N LYS A 634 22.43 -13.62 14.16
CA LYS A 634 21.60 -13.55 15.37
C LYS A 634 22.17 -12.55 16.36
N VAL A 635 21.52 -11.39 16.48
CA VAL A 635 21.89 -10.37 17.48
C VAL A 635 21.34 -10.79 18.84
N PRO A 636 22.20 -10.90 19.89
CA PRO A 636 21.75 -11.29 21.22
C PRO A 636 20.73 -10.31 21.80
N VAL A 637 19.75 -10.86 22.51
CA VAL A 637 18.76 -10.11 23.29
C VAL A 637 19.07 -10.24 24.79
N LYS A 638 18.62 -9.28 25.60
CA LYS A 638 18.86 -9.27 27.05
C LYS A 638 17.56 -9.03 27.79
N VAL A 639 17.31 -9.76 28.87
CA VAL A 639 16.17 -9.45 29.75
C VAL A 639 16.51 -8.21 30.56
N VAL A 640 15.72 -7.17 30.39
CA VAL A 640 15.83 -5.92 31.15
C VAL A 640 14.73 -5.85 32.18
N THR A 641 15.13 -5.78 33.44
CA THR A 641 14.29 -5.69 34.62
C THR A 641 14.62 -4.40 35.39
N LYS A 642 13.90 -4.14 36.48
CA LYS A 642 14.14 -2.95 37.31
C LYS A 642 15.57 -2.91 37.88
N GLU A 643 16.20 -4.07 38.06
CA GLU A 643 17.54 -4.21 38.61
C GLU A 643 18.64 -3.76 37.65
N ASN A 644 18.45 -3.88 36.34
CA ASN A 644 19.49 -3.60 35.34
C ASN A 644 19.12 -2.51 34.30
N VAL A 645 17.89 -1.98 34.33
CA VAL A 645 17.42 -0.97 33.37
C VAL A 645 18.28 0.30 33.33
N ALA A 646 18.84 0.72 34.46
CA ALA A 646 19.69 1.92 34.54
C ALA A 646 21.01 1.80 33.74
N GLY A 647 21.49 0.57 33.50
CA GLY A 647 22.70 0.30 32.72
C GLY A 647 22.45 -0.07 31.26
N PHE A 648 21.19 -0.09 30.82
CA PHE A 648 20.84 -0.50 29.46
C PHE A 648 20.81 0.71 28.51
N GLY A 649 21.86 0.89 27.73
CA GLY A 649 21.89 1.79 26.58
C GLY A 649 21.57 1.01 25.30
N GLY A 650 20.37 1.20 24.77
CA GLY A 650 19.92 0.55 23.52
C GLY A 650 20.61 1.05 22.25
#